data_AF-A0A818CXV2-F1
#
_entry.id   AF-A0A818CXV2-F1
#
_cell.length_a   1.000
_cell.length_b   1.000
_cell.length_c   1.000
_cell.angle_alpha   90.00
_cell.angle_beta   90.00
_cell.angle_gamma   90.00
#
_symmetry.space_group_name_H-M   'P 1'
#
loop_
_entity.id
_entity.type
_entity.pdbx_description
1 polymer ?
#
loop_
_entity_poly.entity_id
_entity_poly.type
_entity_poly.pdbx_seq_one_letter_code
_entity_poly.pdbx_strand_id
1 'polypeptide(L)'
;MGETSRNRSCMSIFKPQNGYPIERKVTDASGRLGSLYDASTDNLVDRHSSRRIKIKTPRQRSMCRLFSGDQSRELSSFLRNIDFDSALRQSITLQMVIPSGVGRLIEYNQPINDKTRFLYYAYNGRKEKLNVKARKADRVVGAPINSTEATHMITKILWGIEILCVIQIPNNQSVNVIDQLLNNICHQLKNNQIPIRLSDADRRLINQLTTVTIFGSETCIDPSNTSILAVLNRIQHWQTNTNFHQPLLYTMQPLRWLYNSPQFSNPCSLPNPTDPHIARIEMIINRIKNQIKDLSTMIHNFPTNFSSPTLDQRLKDVQQRYRFLLDSQDNLQERLRRALPDVRRQRVKLTVLDNIIADQCYECLRKIEIDKFRTNVERLFNKSILIKKLKNNLIEYINAFDIRSNQTVPTTIKDIDSILKQLYSNGHVPIIFWYSSDRLERIQHDRWEEIYQELISERQQTTQRISLIYVDFTYFEQRLESSWIVRIPLTGTPETHIDPIPDIEHQPSLTKRSPSPTKNRSKSAPLQTTIQSPPPIIPPRSQTPTFVPSTPLSRPRTPPSIIPTPPPRSRSPIDINVLLLGETGVGKSTFINAFVNYLKFDNLQQAERGEPVVLIPVSFLITIGNQFEEFIVEFGKADTNENYEHEGQSVTQQCKSYVFDLNDRLRLRLIDTPGIGDTRGINQDIKNIDHILNYINNLSHLNAVCFLLKPNDSRLNIFFRSCIKQLLTYLTPIGYKNIIFCFTNSRATFYAPGDTGPLLRKMLNDEHLNDIPFKKENTFCFDSESFRYLAAKKCNIDFDDYQKQEYISSWNTSVKESIRLLNFIQTCEPYYLEEWISPRRVTLDISMLARPLMETLRLIIYNSKINEAKLSANQMALNSNSVNIDMCTHCAQINVVDIGPFWLIQYKQPILKTDKNQHYRCPKNGRHFSIESIVTYEFVAQPAGLKNERWQSSFRNFLYKCDRLHHFLRQQGPSVDDDPFLPIIERYLDEEQEISQICNINSNMNRRVHEVLNTIKKIRQENSQQLFGSNERLSLNQVYQIINELIAIPTVKKQVDSIKRSRQLKMQENECIIPTNSIKNRIFV
;
A
#
# COMPACT_ATOMS: atom_id res chain seq x y z
N MET A 1 57.71 -33.03 -13.32
CA MET A 1 57.29 -31.62 -13.14
C MET A 1 56.00 -31.39 -13.91
N GLY A 2 55.02 -30.61 -13.44
CA GLY A 2 53.79 -30.39 -14.22
C GLY A 2 52.62 -29.61 -13.60
N GLU A 3 52.39 -29.66 -12.28
CA GLU A 3 51.12 -29.20 -11.68
C GLU A 3 51.21 -27.98 -10.72
N THR A 4 51.66 -26.81 -11.19
CA THR A 4 51.55 -25.55 -10.39
C THR A 4 51.36 -24.27 -11.23
N SER A 5 50.20 -24.07 -11.88
CA SER A 5 49.94 -22.79 -12.58
C SER A 5 48.50 -22.23 -12.53
N ARG A 6 47.46 -23.05 -12.32
CA ARG A 6 46.04 -22.60 -12.38
C ARG A 6 45.30 -22.66 -11.03
N ASN A 7 45.51 -21.66 -10.15
CA ASN A 7 44.51 -21.24 -9.12
C ASN A 7 44.88 -20.03 -8.21
N ARG A 8 46.02 -19.35 -8.42
CA ARG A 8 46.45 -18.20 -7.60
C ARG A 8 45.63 -16.92 -7.82
N SER A 9 45.08 -16.69 -9.03
CA SER A 9 44.33 -15.47 -9.39
C SER A 9 43.12 -15.20 -8.49
N CYS A 10 42.33 -16.23 -8.15
CA CYS A 10 41.14 -16.07 -7.31
C CYS A 10 41.45 -15.65 -5.84
N MET A 11 42.72 -15.56 -5.40
CA MET A 11 43.07 -14.92 -4.13
C MET A 11 43.35 -13.40 -4.22
N SER A 12 43.73 -12.86 -5.38
CA SER A 12 43.96 -11.40 -5.50
C SER A 12 42.67 -10.59 -5.52
N ILE A 13 41.57 -11.21 -5.97
CA ILE A 13 40.22 -10.63 -6.03
C ILE A 13 39.61 -10.41 -4.62
N PHE A 14 40.11 -11.10 -3.59
CA PHE A 14 39.56 -11.06 -2.23
C PHE A 14 40.59 -10.62 -1.17
N LYS A 15 41.42 -9.63 -1.52
CA LYS A 15 42.30 -8.93 -0.58
C LYS A 15 41.49 -7.98 0.34
N PRO A 16 42.01 -7.62 1.54
CA PRO A 16 41.38 -6.62 2.41
C PRO A 16 41.16 -5.25 1.76
N GLN A 17 42.02 -4.89 0.80
CA GLN A 17 41.92 -3.67 -0.03
C GLN A 17 40.62 -3.60 -0.85
N ASN A 18 39.89 -4.72 -1.00
CA ASN A 18 38.66 -4.81 -1.79
C ASN A 18 37.38 -4.79 -0.91
N GLY A 19 37.48 -4.42 0.38
CA GLY A 19 36.32 -4.25 1.27
C GLY A 19 35.88 -5.50 2.05
N TYR A 20 36.72 -6.52 2.18
CA TYR A 20 36.39 -7.78 2.87
C TYR A 20 37.33 -8.07 4.07
N PRO A 21 36.82 -8.60 5.20
CA PRO A 21 35.42 -8.90 5.48
C PRO A 21 34.55 -7.65 5.65
N ILE A 22 33.26 -7.79 5.35
CA ILE A 22 32.25 -6.77 5.65
C ILE A 22 31.95 -6.82 7.15
N GLU A 23 31.83 -5.67 7.80
CA GLU A 23 31.23 -5.55 9.14
C GLU A 23 29.92 -4.75 9.05
N ARG A 24 28.86 -5.23 9.70
CA ARG A 24 27.53 -4.60 9.72
C ARG A 24 27.03 -4.45 11.14
N LYS A 25 26.45 -3.29 11.44
CA LYS A 25 25.57 -3.08 12.59
C LYS A 25 24.37 -4.02 12.48
N VAL A 26 23.92 -4.56 13.60
CA VAL A 26 22.82 -5.53 13.62
C VAL A 26 21.46 -4.86 13.48
N THR A 27 20.64 -5.40 12.58
CA THR A 27 19.22 -5.05 12.38
C THR A 27 18.27 -6.24 12.59
N ASP A 28 18.79 -7.47 12.68
CA ASP A 28 18.07 -8.67 13.12
C ASP A 28 18.99 -9.45 14.08
N ALA A 29 18.58 -9.56 15.35
CA ALA A 29 19.32 -10.20 16.43
C ALA A 29 19.28 -11.75 16.40
N SER A 30 18.56 -12.36 15.46
CA SER A 30 18.43 -13.82 15.32
C SER A 30 19.63 -14.51 14.67
N GLY A 31 20.53 -13.75 14.02
CA GLY A 31 21.71 -14.28 13.32
C GLY A 31 22.71 -15.00 14.23
N ARG A 32 23.30 -16.10 13.74
CA ARG A 32 24.25 -16.96 14.46
C ARG A 32 25.51 -17.22 13.62
N LEU A 33 26.54 -17.82 14.22
CA LEU A 33 27.77 -18.17 13.48
C LEU A 33 27.50 -19.31 12.48
N GLY A 34 27.69 -19.02 11.20
CA GLY A 34 27.31 -19.90 10.09
C GLY A 34 26.03 -19.48 9.37
N SER A 35 25.24 -18.55 9.92
CA SER A 35 24.02 -18.03 9.28
C SER A 35 24.34 -17.30 7.96
N LEU A 36 23.43 -17.42 7.00
CA LEU A 36 23.56 -16.83 5.67
C LEU A 36 22.95 -15.43 5.63
N TYR A 37 23.57 -14.52 4.87
CA TYR A 37 23.17 -13.11 4.78
C TYR A 37 23.29 -12.60 3.34
N ASP A 38 22.31 -11.81 2.89
CA ASP A 38 22.39 -11.08 1.63
C ASP A 38 22.76 -9.61 1.90
N ALA A 39 24.03 -9.28 1.66
CA ALA A 39 24.55 -7.91 1.78
C ALA A 39 24.07 -6.96 0.67
N SER A 40 23.28 -7.44 -0.31
CA SER A 40 22.63 -6.57 -1.29
C SER A 40 21.32 -5.97 -0.73
N THR A 41 20.53 -6.76 0.01
CA THR A 41 19.31 -6.32 0.69
C THR A 41 19.50 -5.98 2.16
N ASP A 42 20.63 -6.37 2.76
CA ASP A 42 20.96 -6.31 4.20
C ASP A 42 20.07 -7.19 5.11
N ASN A 43 19.63 -8.35 4.60
CA ASN A 43 18.76 -9.31 5.31
C ASN A 43 19.45 -10.67 5.58
N LEU A 44 19.04 -11.34 6.67
CA LEU A 44 19.37 -12.75 6.92
C LEU A 44 18.57 -13.66 5.98
N VAL A 45 19.19 -14.76 5.55
CA VAL A 45 18.62 -15.72 4.59
C VAL A 45 18.45 -17.12 5.18
N ASP A 46 19.30 -17.51 6.15
CA ASP A 46 19.21 -18.81 6.84
C ASP A 46 19.84 -18.71 8.24
N ARG A 47 19.20 -19.33 9.24
CA ARG A 47 19.60 -19.34 10.67
C ARG A 47 20.50 -20.52 11.05
N HIS A 48 21.32 -21.04 10.13
CA HIS A 48 22.39 -22.01 10.40
C HIS A 48 23.24 -21.62 11.63
N SER A 49 23.54 -22.60 12.50
CA SER A 49 24.45 -22.45 13.65
C SER A 49 25.52 -23.55 13.68
N SER A 50 26.78 -23.17 13.87
CA SER A 50 27.92 -24.10 13.91
C SER A 50 28.49 -24.27 15.31
N ARG A 51 28.68 -25.52 15.75
CA ARG A 51 29.21 -25.88 17.08
C ARG A 51 30.71 -25.56 17.29
N ARG A 52 31.43 -25.03 16.29
CA ARG A 52 32.89 -24.77 16.33
C ARG A 52 33.25 -23.29 16.54
N ILE A 53 32.94 -22.78 17.73
CA ILE A 53 33.08 -21.37 18.12
C ILE A 53 34.40 -21.10 18.86
N LYS A 54 35.05 -19.96 18.57
CA LYS A 54 36.12 -19.36 19.39
C LYS A 54 35.60 -18.08 20.05
N ILE A 55 35.51 -18.07 21.37
CA ILE A 55 35.09 -16.92 22.17
C ILE A 55 36.31 -16.09 22.59
N LYS A 56 36.20 -14.75 22.60
CA LYS A 56 37.21 -13.80 23.10
C LYS A 56 36.56 -12.58 23.76
N THR A 57 37.15 -12.07 24.83
CA THR A 57 36.78 -10.77 25.41
C THR A 57 37.23 -9.62 24.50
N PRO A 58 36.40 -8.59 24.24
CA PRO A 58 36.81 -7.39 23.50
C PRO A 58 37.82 -6.55 24.29
N ARG A 59 38.80 -5.93 23.60
CA ARG A 59 39.75 -4.99 24.23
C ARG A 59 39.04 -3.73 24.75
N GLN A 60 38.30 -3.05 23.88
CA GLN A 60 37.44 -1.94 24.27
C GLN A 60 36.08 -2.49 24.69
N ARG A 61 35.77 -2.42 25.99
CA ARG A 61 34.49 -2.92 26.53
C ARG A 61 33.38 -1.88 26.55
N SER A 62 33.67 -0.61 26.79
CA SER A 62 32.65 0.45 26.81
C SER A 62 32.85 1.51 25.72
N MET A 63 31.74 2.01 25.20
CA MET A 63 31.63 3.15 24.29
C MET A 63 30.45 4.02 24.75
N CYS A 64 30.65 5.33 24.78
CA CYS A 64 29.56 6.29 24.93
C CYS A 64 29.77 7.46 23.97
N ARG A 65 28.69 8.03 23.44
CA ARG A 65 28.70 9.22 22.58
C ARG A 65 27.54 10.13 22.99
N LEU A 66 27.82 11.43 23.01
CA LEU A 66 26.82 12.49 23.18
C LEU A 66 26.81 13.32 21.89
N PHE A 67 25.63 13.62 21.36
CA PHE A 67 25.46 14.52 20.22
C PHE A 67 24.13 15.29 20.29
N SER A 68 24.01 16.34 19.48
CA SER A 68 22.96 17.36 19.56
C SER A 68 22.07 17.37 18.31
N GLY A 69 20.80 17.76 18.47
CA GLY A 69 19.79 17.81 17.41
C GLY A 69 19.90 18.99 16.43
N ASP A 70 20.78 19.95 16.69
CA ASP A 70 21.14 21.03 15.75
C ASP A 70 21.93 20.51 14.53
N GLN A 71 22.67 19.40 14.68
CA GLN A 71 23.54 18.83 13.64
C GLN A 71 22.80 18.41 12.36
N SER A 72 21.48 18.16 12.43
CA SER A 72 20.66 17.74 11.29
C SER A 72 19.17 17.75 11.63
N ARG A 73 18.31 17.95 10.63
CA ARG A 73 16.86 17.71 10.75
C ARG A 73 16.44 16.29 10.32
N GLU A 74 17.38 15.45 9.87
CA GLU A 74 17.11 14.11 9.35
C GLU A 74 17.50 12.99 10.34
N LEU A 75 16.54 12.20 10.80
CA LEU A 75 16.74 11.07 11.73
C LEU A 75 17.74 10.02 11.22
N SER A 76 17.62 9.66 9.95
CA SER A 76 18.55 8.81 9.19
C SER A 76 20.01 9.24 9.37
N SER A 77 20.28 10.54 9.31
CA SER A 77 21.65 11.07 9.43
C SER A 77 22.27 10.86 10.81
N PHE A 78 21.46 10.80 11.88
CA PHE A 78 21.95 10.51 13.23
C PHE A 78 22.35 9.05 13.43
N LEU A 79 21.85 8.11 12.61
CA LEU A 79 22.26 6.70 12.66
C LEU A 79 23.79 6.53 12.40
N ARG A 80 24.42 7.46 11.66
CA ARG A 80 25.88 7.46 11.44
C ARG A 80 26.66 7.64 12.76
N ASN A 81 26.09 8.36 13.72
CA ASN A 81 26.69 8.64 15.02
C ASN A 81 26.65 7.40 15.95
N ILE A 82 25.91 6.34 15.58
CA ILE A 82 25.73 5.08 16.34
C ILE A 82 26.10 3.83 15.52
N ASP A 83 27.04 4.01 14.59
CA ASP A 83 27.74 2.96 13.81
C ASP A 83 26.96 2.32 12.64
N PHE A 84 25.88 2.96 12.14
CA PHE A 84 25.26 2.57 10.86
C PHE A 84 25.97 3.24 9.68
N ASP A 85 26.61 2.44 8.83
CA ASP A 85 27.24 2.91 7.59
C ASP A 85 26.22 3.41 6.55
N SER A 86 26.71 4.07 5.48
CA SER A 86 25.85 4.64 4.43
C SER A 86 24.98 3.60 3.72
N ALA A 87 25.49 2.41 3.43
CA ALA A 87 24.73 1.38 2.72
C ALA A 87 23.63 0.81 3.62
N LEU A 88 23.90 0.57 4.91
CA LEU A 88 22.84 0.14 5.84
C LEU A 88 21.80 1.25 6.08
N ARG A 89 22.22 2.53 6.13
CA ARG A 89 21.29 3.67 6.19
C ARG A 89 20.45 3.85 4.93
N GLN A 90 20.96 3.52 3.74
CA GLN A 90 20.13 3.41 2.52
C GLN A 90 19.08 2.31 2.67
N SER A 91 19.49 1.13 3.14
CA SER A 91 18.59 -0.03 3.31
C SER A 91 17.44 0.29 4.28
N ILE A 92 17.72 1.05 5.34
CA ILE A 92 16.70 1.59 6.25
C ILE A 92 15.86 2.69 5.58
N THR A 93 16.49 3.66 4.90
CA THR A 93 15.81 4.78 4.22
C THR A 93 14.85 4.32 3.12
N LEU A 94 15.17 3.26 2.39
CA LEU A 94 14.32 2.63 1.38
C LEU A 94 13.41 1.52 1.96
N GLN A 95 13.43 1.26 3.27
CA GLN A 95 12.66 0.20 3.93
C GLN A 95 12.90 -1.18 3.30
N MET A 96 14.16 -1.53 3.04
CA MET A 96 14.61 -2.87 2.64
C MET A 96 14.85 -3.78 3.86
N VAL A 97 14.97 -3.17 5.05
CA VAL A 97 15.29 -3.78 6.33
C VAL A 97 14.41 -3.16 7.40
N ILE A 98 13.90 -3.97 8.34
CA ILE A 98 13.16 -3.52 9.52
C ILE A 98 14.18 -2.96 10.55
N PRO A 99 14.01 -1.75 11.08
CA PRO A 99 14.86 -1.26 12.16
C PRO A 99 14.57 -1.99 13.47
N SER A 100 15.61 -2.47 14.15
CA SER A 100 15.55 -2.98 15.53
C SER A 100 16.62 -2.28 16.40
N GLY A 101 16.64 -2.57 17.71
CA GLY A 101 17.60 -1.99 18.64
C GLY A 101 17.61 -0.46 18.65
N VAL A 102 18.79 0.16 18.63
CA VAL A 102 18.94 1.62 18.49
C VAL A 102 18.65 2.13 17.07
N GLY A 103 18.57 1.25 16.06
CA GLY A 103 18.19 1.61 14.68
C GLY A 103 16.76 2.15 14.58
N ARG A 104 15.92 1.81 15.57
CA ARG A 104 14.56 2.33 15.77
C ARG A 104 14.48 3.83 16.05
N LEU A 105 15.61 4.53 16.17
CA LEU A 105 15.69 6.00 16.18
C LEU A 105 14.84 6.64 15.06
N ILE A 106 14.71 6.01 13.89
CA ILE A 106 13.87 6.56 12.80
C ILE A 106 12.35 6.55 13.10
N GLU A 107 11.90 5.89 14.17
CA GLU A 107 10.51 5.96 14.69
C GLU A 107 10.28 7.19 15.60
N TYR A 108 11.34 7.93 15.97
CA TYR A 108 11.21 9.07 16.88
C TYR A 108 10.31 10.16 16.29
N ASN A 109 9.24 10.51 17.01
CA ASN A 109 8.14 11.30 16.46
C ASN A 109 8.06 12.75 16.99
N GLN A 110 8.92 13.13 17.93
CA GLN A 110 8.99 14.48 18.50
C GLN A 110 9.89 15.41 17.65
N PRO A 111 9.72 16.75 17.75
CA PRO A 111 10.58 17.70 17.04
C PRO A 111 12.05 17.62 17.48
N ILE A 112 12.98 17.56 16.52
CA ILE A 112 14.43 17.59 16.77
C ILE A 112 14.93 19.02 16.60
N ASN A 113 15.60 19.56 17.62
CA ASN A 113 16.12 20.92 17.64
C ASN A 113 17.41 21.05 18.47
N ASP A 114 17.83 22.31 18.67
CA ASP A 114 18.94 22.77 19.51
C ASP A 114 18.83 22.33 20.99
N LYS A 115 17.64 21.96 21.46
CA LYS A 115 17.36 21.41 22.79
C LYS A 115 17.23 19.88 22.82
N THR A 116 17.37 19.18 21.69
CA THR A 116 17.44 17.71 21.65
C THR A 116 18.87 17.23 21.88
N ARG A 117 19.04 16.21 22.73
CA ARG A 117 20.32 15.51 22.96
C ARG A 117 20.17 14.01 22.81
N PHE A 118 21.24 13.37 22.37
CA PHE A 118 21.32 11.93 22.12
C PHE A 118 22.48 11.35 22.92
N LEU A 119 22.18 10.56 23.94
CA LEU A 119 23.17 9.81 24.73
C LEU A 119 23.14 8.34 24.29
N TYR A 120 24.10 7.95 23.46
CA TYR A 120 24.31 6.57 23.02
C TYR A 120 25.35 5.89 23.91
N TYR A 121 25.04 4.70 24.40
CA TYR A 121 25.93 3.85 25.17
C TYR A 121 25.94 2.43 24.59
N ALA A 122 27.11 1.80 24.52
CA ALA A 122 27.27 0.40 24.12
C ALA A 122 28.34 -0.29 24.96
N TYR A 123 28.05 -1.54 25.35
CA TYR A 123 28.98 -2.41 26.08
C TYR A 123 29.24 -3.70 25.31
N ASN A 124 30.50 -3.90 24.95
CA ASN A 124 31.03 -5.05 24.22
C ASN A 124 31.32 -6.19 25.20
N GLY A 125 30.32 -7.06 25.40
CA GLY A 125 30.39 -8.23 26.27
C GLY A 125 31.41 -9.27 25.80
N ARG A 126 31.16 -9.93 24.66
CA ARG A 126 31.99 -11.02 24.11
C ARG A 126 32.07 -10.96 22.58
N LYS A 127 33.18 -11.41 21.98
CA LYS A 127 33.31 -11.63 20.52
C LYS A 127 33.44 -13.12 20.24
N GLU A 128 32.53 -13.64 19.44
CA GLU A 128 32.53 -15.02 18.97
C GLU A 128 33.02 -15.07 17.52
N LYS A 129 33.81 -16.09 17.16
CA LYS A 129 34.33 -16.28 15.81
C LYS A 129 34.28 -17.74 15.38
N LEU A 130 33.78 -17.97 14.17
CA LEU A 130 33.84 -19.26 13.48
C LEU A 130 35.28 -19.54 13.03
N ASN A 131 35.78 -20.76 13.27
CA ASN A 131 37.15 -21.15 12.93
C ASN A 131 37.33 -21.58 11.44
N VAL A 132 36.80 -20.77 10.51
CA VAL A 132 36.80 -21.03 9.07
C VAL A 132 38.03 -20.43 8.35
N LYS A 133 38.44 -21.06 7.24
CA LYS A 133 39.51 -20.59 6.32
C LYS A 133 38.95 -20.50 4.89
N ALA A 134 39.58 -19.69 4.05
CA ALA A 134 39.24 -19.57 2.63
C ALA A 134 39.19 -20.93 1.93
N ARG A 135 38.20 -21.14 1.05
CA ARG A 135 37.98 -22.37 0.27
C ARG A 135 37.91 -23.66 1.12
N LYS A 136 37.56 -23.55 2.41
CA LYS A 136 37.54 -24.66 3.39
C LYS A 136 36.36 -24.55 4.39
N ALA A 137 35.27 -23.89 3.99
CA ALA A 137 34.08 -23.73 4.82
C ALA A 137 33.25 -25.01 4.97
N ASP A 138 33.23 -25.85 3.92
CA ASP A 138 32.72 -27.23 3.85
C ASP A 138 33.05 -28.09 5.09
N ARG A 139 34.20 -27.84 5.71
CA ARG A 139 34.72 -28.61 6.87
C ARG A 139 34.22 -28.11 8.23
N VAL A 140 33.33 -27.12 8.23
CA VAL A 140 32.90 -26.36 9.42
C VAL A 140 31.41 -25.99 9.37
N VAL A 141 30.88 -25.73 8.17
CA VAL A 141 29.47 -25.48 7.85
C VAL A 141 29.20 -26.14 6.48
N GLY A 142 28.05 -26.80 6.32
CA GLY A 142 27.66 -27.36 5.03
C GLY A 142 27.46 -26.27 3.98
N ALA A 143 27.80 -26.55 2.72
CA ALA A 143 27.41 -25.66 1.63
C ALA A 143 25.87 -25.70 1.47
N PRO A 144 25.20 -24.56 1.22
CA PRO A 144 23.77 -24.53 0.92
C PRO A 144 23.41 -25.49 -0.22
N ILE A 145 22.47 -26.41 0.06
CA ILE A 145 22.08 -27.50 -0.84
C ILE A 145 21.23 -26.98 -2.01
N ASN A 146 20.44 -25.93 -1.76
CA ASN A 146 19.59 -25.26 -2.74
C ASN A 146 20.23 -23.97 -3.26
N SER A 147 19.74 -23.46 -4.41
CA SER A 147 20.03 -22.11 -4.87
C SER A 147 19.63 -21.07 -3.81
N THR A 148 20.54 -20.16 -3.48
CA THR A 148 20.35 -19.15 -2.43
C THR A 148 20.72 -17.75 -2.94
N GLU A 149 19.91 -16.75 -2.58
CA GLU A 149 20.20 -15.33 -2.83
C GLU A 149 21.22 -14.75 -1.84
N ALA A 150 21.62 -15.52 -0.82
CA ALA A 150 22.66 -15.14 0.11
C ALA A 150 24.00 -14.91 -0.61
N THR A 151 24.68 -13.84 -0.22
CA THR A 151 25.97 -13.45 -0.81
C THR A 151 27.13 -13.67 0.17
N HIS A 152 26.81 -13.74 1.48
CA HIS A 152 27.76 -13.81 2.58
C HIS A 152 27.31 -14.79 3.68
N MET A 153 28.24 -15.14 4.58
CA MET A 153 27.99 -15.90 5.80
C MET A 153 28.57 -15.16 7.01
N ILE A 154 27.88 -15.22 8.16
CA ILE A 154 28.33 -14.65 9.42
C ILE A 154 29.48 -15.49 9.99
N THR A 155 30.66 -14.88 10.14
CA THR A 155 31.91 -15.54 10.60
C THR A 155 32.46 -14.97 11.91
N LYS A 156 32.01 -13.79 12.33
CA LYS A 156 32.16 -13.29 13.72
C LYS A 156 30.87 -12.63 14.17
N ILE A 157 30.61 -12.64 15.47
CA ILE A 157 29.58 -11.84 16.12
C ILE A 157 30.22 -11.11 17.31
N LEU A 158 29.96 -9.81 17.43
CA LEU A 158 30.13 -9.05 18.66
C LEU A 158 28.80 -9.07 19.41
N TRP A 159 28.81 -9.60 20.63
CA TRP A 159 27.68 -9.65 21.54
C TRP A 159 27.86 -8.64 22.67
N GLY A 160 26.77 -8.04 23.11
CA GLY A 160 26.77 -7.00 24.14
C GLY A 160 25.41 -6.36 24.31
N ILE A 161 25.39 -5.16 24.88
CA ILE A 161 24.18 -4.33 25.03
C ILE A 161 24.41 -2.96 24.42
N GLU A 162 23.33 -2.32 23.97
CA GLU A 162 23.34 -0.92 23.58
C GLU A 162 22.05 -0.20 23.98
N ILE A 163 22.16 1.09 24.27
CA ILE A 163 21.07 1.99 24.65
C ILE A 163 21.29 3.34 23.96
N LEU A 164 20.22 3.98 23.52
CA LEU A 164 20.17 5.34 23.00
C LEU A 164 19.04 6.09 23.71
N CYS A 165 19.40 7.03 24.58
CA CYS A 165 18.44 7.97 25.16
C CYS A 165 18.36 9.21 24.28
N VAL A 166 17.18 9.49 23.73
CA VAL A 166 16.83 10.78 23.10
C VAL A 166 16.17 11.64 24.17
N ILE A 167 16.73 12.82 24.40
CA ILE A 167 16.45 13.67 25.57
C ILE A 167 16.03 15.04 25.07
N GLN A 168 14.86 15.53 25.48
CA GLN A 168 14.42 16.88 25.17
C GLN A 168 14.64 17.78 26.38
N ILE A 169 15.51 18.79 26.27
CA ILE A 169 15.84 19.71 27.36
C ILE A 169 14.64 20.64 27.62
N PRO A 170 14.09 20.71 28.85
CA PRO A 170 12.97 21.58 29.18
C PRO A 170 13.26 23.07 28.93
N ASN A 171 12.23 23.85 28.60
CA ASN A 171 12.41 25.25 28.21
C ASN A 171 12.97 26.17 29.32
N ASN A 172 12.77 25.80 30.59
CA ASN A 172 13.29 26.49 31.77
C ASN A 172 14.71 26.04 32.18
N GLN A 173 15.38 25.17 31.41
CA GLN A 173 16.71 24.65 31.72
C GLN A 173 17.79 25.24 30.81
N SER A 174 18.98 25.47 31.39
CA SER A 174 20.15 25.92 30.63
C SER A 174 20.78 24.74 29.88
N VAL A 175 20.78 24.83 28.55
CA VAL A 175 21.33 23.81 27.64
C VAL A 175 22.79 23.50 28.01
N ASN A 176 23.61 24.51 28.28
CA ASN A 176 25.02 24.37 28.65
C ASN A 176 25.22 23.57 29.95
N VAL A 177 24.32 23.72 30.94
CA VAL A 177 24.40 23.01 32.22
C VAL A 177 24.03 21.53 32.03
N ILE A 178 22.99 21.25 31.25
CA ILE A 178 22.63 19.87 30.89
C ILE A 178 23.71 19.20 30.03
N ASP A 179 24.36 19.94 29.13
CA ASP A 179 25.48 19.41 28.35
C ASP A 179 26.72 19.10 29.20
N GLN A 180 27.05 19.91 30.22
CA GLN A 180 28.13 19.58 31.18
C GLN A 180 27.82 18.28 31.94
N LEU A 181 26.59 18.15 32.45
CA LEU A 181 26.06 16.96 33.13
C LEU A 181 26.11 15.70 32.24
N LEU A 182 25.58 15.78 31.02
CA LEU A 182 25.57 14.66 30.08
C LEU A 182 26.99 14.29 29.60
N ASN A 183 27.91 15.25 29.47
CA ASN A 183 29.31 14.97 29.17
C ASN A 183 30.02 14.25 30.32
N ASN A 184 29.76 14.63 31.58
CA ASN A 184 30.27 13.92 32.76
C ASN A 184 29.82 12.45 32.77
N ILE A 185 28.50 12.21 32.59
CA ILE A 185 27.93 10.86 32.49
C ILE A 185 28.56 10.07 31.32
N CYS A 186 28.68 10.69 30.15
CA CYS A 186 29.30 10.10 28.96
C CYS A 186 30.78 9.74 29.19
N HIS A 187 31.52 10.55 29.95
CA HIS A 187 32.91 10.28 30.34
C HIS A 187 33.03 9.11 31.32
N GLN A 188 32.20 9.08 32.37
CA GLN A 188 32.15 7.96 33.32
C GLN A 188 31.80 6.64 32.61
N LEU A 189 30.80 6.65 31.71
CA LEU A 189 30.40 5.49 30.91
C LEU A 189 31.49 5.00 29.95
N LYS A 190 32.20 5.91 29.24
CA LYS A 190 33.36 5.56 28.39
C LYS A 190 34.42 4.80 29.19
N ASN A 191 34.74 5.30 30.38
CA ASN A 191 35.78 4.75 31.26
C ASN A 191 35.28 3.58 32.15
N ASN A 192 34.04 3.13 31.96
CA ASN A 192 33.39 2.07 32.75
C ASN A 192 33.35 2.32 34.27
N GLN A 193 33.28 3.59 34.68
CA GLN A 193 33.19 4.03 36.07
C GLN A 193 31.74 3.87 36.55
N ILE A 194 31.42 2.69 37.07
CA ILE A 194 30.06 2.26 37.40
C ILE A 194 30.05 1.69 38.83
N PRO A 195 29.04 2.02 39.69
CA PRO A 195 27.88 2.88 39.42
C PRO A 195 28.27 4.35 39.19
N ILE A 196 27.46 5.03 38.36
CA ILE A 196 27.69 6.43 37.97
C ILE A 196 27.57 7.34 39.19
N ARG A 197 28.58 8.18 39.42
CA ARG A 197 28.64 9.12 40.53
C ARG A 197 28.06 10.46 40.09
N LEU A 198 27.04 10.92 40.83
CA LEU A 198 26.27 12.13 40.59
C LEU A 198 26.10 12.87 41.92
N SER A 199 26.37 14.17 41.94
CA SER A 199 26.06 15.03 43.08
C SER A 199 24.56 15.22 43.26
N ASP A 200 24.13 15.76 44.40
CA ASP A 200 22.71 16.07 44.61
C ASP A 200 22.20 17.22 43.72
N ALA A 201 23.10 18.04 43.17
CA ALA A 201 22.75 18.99 42.11
C ALA A 201 22.48 18.23 40.79
N ASP A 202 23.40 17.35 40.38
CA ASP A 202 23.26 16.53 39.17
C ASP A 202 22.00 15.66 39.21
N ARG A 203 21.71 15.02 40.37
CA ARG A 203 20.52 14.19 40.57
C ARG A 203 19.23 14.99 40.40
N ARG A 204 19.16 16.22 40.93
CA ARG A 204 18.02 17.12 40.75
C ARG A 204 17.86 17.54 39.29
N LEU A 205 18.95 17.81 38.59
CA LEU A 205 18.93 18.15 37.16
C LEU A 205 18.49 16.96 36.27
N ILE A 206 19.00 15.75 36.49
CA ILE A 206 18.54 14.56 35.74
C ILE A 206 17.05 14.29 35.97
N ASN A 207 16.57 14.42 37.21
CA ASN A 207 15.15 14.18 37.53
C ASN A 207 14.20 15.23 36.90
N GLN A 208 14.73 16.37 36.45
CA GLN A 208 13.98 17.38 35.69
C GLN A 208 13.92 17.09 34.18
N LEU A 209 14.70 16.13 33.67
CA LEU A 209 14.66 15.65 32.28
C LEU A 209 13.56 14.58 32.13
N THR A 210 12.30 15.02 32.15
CA THR A 210 11.12 14.14 32.08
C THR A 210 10.82 13.63 30.66
N THR A 211 11.14 14.41 29.63
CA THR A 211 10.90 14.05 28.22
C THR A 211 12.08 13.26 27.65
N VAL A 212 12.06 11.94 27.86
CA VAL A 212 13.10 11.01 27.38
C VAL A 212 12.46 9.85 26.62
N THR A 213 12.99 9.53 25.44
CA THR A 213 12.63 8.33 24.67
C THR A 213 13.85 7.43 24.57
N ILE A 214 13.70 6.13 24.84
CA ILE A 214 14.82 5.20 24.93
C ILE A 214 14.64 4.09 23.87
N PHE A 215 15.70 3.86 23.11
CA PHE A 215 15.86 2.75 22.17
C PHE A 215 17.07 1.91 22.60
N GLY A 216 17.15 0.63 22.23
CA GLY A 216 18.26 -0.22 22.67
C GLY A 216 18.01 -1.71 22.48
N SER A 217 18.96 -2.53 22.92
CA SER A 217 18.84 -3.99 22.97
C SER A 217 17.54 -4.39 23.67
N GLU A 218 16.72 -5.22 23.03
CA GLU A 218 15.32 -5.46 23.44
C GLU A 218 15.24 -6.12 24.83
N THR A 219 16.23 -6.95 25.15
CA THR A 219 16.49 -7.51 26.49
C THR A 219 16.62 -6.46 27.60
N CYS A 220 17.02 -5.22 27.27
CA CYS A 220 17.27 -4.13 28.20
C CYS A 220 16.18 -3.04 28.19
N ILE A 221 15.11 -3.20 27.40
CA ILE A 221 14.03 -2.22 27.24
C ILE A 221 12.74 -2.80 27.80
N ASP A 222 12.37 -2.40 29.01
CA ASP A 222 11.10 -2.74 29.66
C ASP A 222 10.33 -1.47 30.11
N PRO A 223 9.04 -1.58 30.50
CA PRO A 223 8.20 -0.43 30.84
C PRO A 223 8.71 0.46 32.00
N SER A 224 9.65 -0.03 32.82
CA SER A 224 10.26 0.74 33.92
C SER A 224 11.54 1.49 33.52
N ASN A 225 11.98 1.38 32.26
CA ASN A 225 12.99 2.27 31.66
C ASN A 225 12.37 3.65 31.32
N THR A 226 11.88 4.38 32.32
CA THR A 226 11.16 5.65 32.15
C THR A 226 12.03 6.91 32.16
N SER A 227 13.31 6.80 32.54
CA SER A 227 14.20 7.96 32.68
C SER A 227 15.67 7.58 32.48
N ILE A 228 16.51 8.60 32.27
CA ILE A 228 17.98 8.45 32.22
C ILE A 228 18.49 7.79 33.50
N LEU A 229 18.01 8.22 34.69
CA LEU A 229 18.46 7.67 35.97
C LEU A 229 18.10 6.17 36.12
N ALA A 230 16.90 5.77 35.68
CA ALA A 230 16.50 4.36 35.67
C ALA A 230 17.40 3.49 34.76
N VAL A 231 17.81 4.02 33.60
CA VAL A 231 18.80 3.38 32.72
C VAL A 231 20.18 3.29 33.41
N LEU A 232 20.72 4.40 33.92
CA LEU A 232 22.07 4.43 34.51
C LEU A 232 22.21 3.46 35.70
N ASN A 233 21.18 3.33 36.53
CA ASN A 233 21.16 2.40 37.66
C ASN A 233 21.20 0.91 37.23
N ARG A 234 20.78 0.59 36.00
CA ARG A 234 20.68 -0.80 35.50
C ARG A 234 21.86 -1.27 34.67
N ILE A 235 22.68 -0.35 34.12
CA ILE A 235 23.82 -0.70 33.27
C ILE A 235 24.75 -1.73 33.92
N GLN A 236 25.02 -1.65 35.23
CA GLN A 236 25.88 -2.62 35.94
C GLN A 236 25.33 -4.06 35.91
N HIS A 237 24.00 -4.22 35.98
CA HIS A 237 23.34 -5.52 35.92
C HIS A 237 23.37 -6.08 34.50
N TRP A 238 23.03 -5.26 33.51
CA TRP A 238 23.08 -5.65 32.09
C TRP A 238 24.51 -5.96 31.59
N GLN A 239 25.54 -5.30 32.14
CA GLN A 239 26.94 -5.64 31.85
C GLN A 239 27.32 -7.03 32.35
N THR A 240 26.94 -7.36 33.59
CA THR A 240 27.40 -8.57 34.29
C THR A 240 26.59 -9.81 33.94
N ASN A 241 25.27 -9.68 33.72
CA ASN A 241 24.40 -10.78 33.31
C ASN A 241 24.39 -10.92 31.77
N THR A 242 24.92 -12.04 31.27
CA THR A 242 25.03 -12.32 29.83
C THR A 242 23.70 -12.55 29.11
N ASN A 243 22.60 -12.78 29.84
CA ASN A 243 21.28 -12.98 29.24
C ASN A 243 20.76 -11.70 28.58
N PHE A 244 21.27 -10.53 28.99
CA PHE A 244 20.99 -9.27 28.32
C PHE A 244 21.75 -9.09 27.00
N HIS A 245 22.80 -9.87 26.74
CA HIS A 245 23.72 -9.60 25.63
C HIS A 245 23.17 -10.13 24.31
N GLN A 246 22.78 -9.23 23.41
CA GLN A 246 22.35 -9.48 22.04
C GLN A 246 23.51 -9.25 21.03
N PRO A 247 23.39 -9.69 19.76
CA PRO A 247 24.34 -9.31 18.71
C PRO A 247 24.30 -7.80 18.43
N LEU A 248 25.47 -7.14 18.42
CA LEU A 248 25.62 -5.71 18.10
C LEU A 248 26.28 -5.48 16.73
N LEU A 249 27.18 -6.38 16.32
CA LEU A 249 27.89 -6.30 15.03
C LEU A 249 28.14 -7.69 14.45
N TYR A 250 27.81 -7.89 13.16
CA TYR A 250 28.17 -9.07 12.39
C TYR A 250 29.42 -8.81 11.55
N THR A 251 30.40 -9.72 11.57
CA THR A 251 31.47 -9.76 10.56
C THR A 251 31.26 -10.92 9.59
N MET A 252 31.26 -10.62 8.30
CA MET A 252 30.83 -11.53 7.25
C MET A 252 31.89 -11.77 6.19
N GLN A 253 31.88 -12.97 5.61
CA GLN A 253 32.77 -13.38 4.51
C GLN A 253 31.93 -13.86 3.31
N PRO A 254 32.34 -13.61 2.06
CA PRO A 254 31.55 -14.00 0.89
C PRO A 254 31.47 -15.51 0.68
N LEU A 255 30.32 -16.03 0.25
CA LEU A 255 30.14 -17.47 0.02
C LEU A 255 31.12 -18.02 -1.03
N ARG A 256 31.37 -17.27 -2.11
CA ARG A 256 32.34 -17.64 -3.15
C ARG A 256 33.78 -17.73 -2.62
N TRP A 257 34.16 -16.96 -1.60
CA TRP A 257 35.47 -17.06 -0.93
C TRP A 257 35.55 -18.23 0.05
N LEU A 258 34.44 -18.49 0.75
CA LEU A 258 34.31 -19.56 1.75
C LEU A 258 34.33 -20.96 1.13
N TYR A 259 33.56 -21.17 0.06
CA TYR A 259 33.33 -22.49 -0.55
C TYR A 259 34.03 -22.68 -1.91
N ASN A 260 34.48 -21.61 -2.58
CA ASN A 260 35.12 -21.66 -3.91
C ASN A 260 34.27 -22.27 -5.05
N SER A 261 32.97 -22.50 -4.84
CA SER A 261 32.08 -22.97 -5.91
C SER A 261 31.66 -21.82 -6.83
N PRO A 262 31.58 -22.03 -8.16
CA PRO A 262 30.99 -21.06 -9.09
C PRO A 262 29.46 -20.91 -8.95
N GLN A 263 28.79 -21.77 -8.17
CA GLN A 263 27.34 -21.65 -7.91
C GLN A 263 26.97 -20.39 -7.09
N PHE A 264 27.94 -19.81 -6.37
CA PHE A 264 27.76 -18.59 -5.60
C PHE A 264 28.16 -17.37 -6.42
N SER A 265 27.39 -16.30 -6.30
CA SER A 265 27.61 -15.05 -7.04
C SER A 265 29.00 -14.45 -6.78
N ASN A 266 29.39 -13.48 -7.60
CA ASN A 266 30.43 -12.55 -7.18
C ASN A 266 30.01 -11.85 -5.87
N PRO A 267 30.94 -11.57 -4.96
CA PRO A 267 30.63 -10.83 -3.74
C PRO A 267 30.11 -9.42 -4.06
N CYS A 268 29.10 -8.98 -3.33
CA CYS A 268 28.57 -7.62 -3.48
C CYS A 268 29.62 -6.60 -3.08
N SER A 269 30.01 -5.72 -4.01
CA SER A 269 30.71 -4.51 -3.62
C SER A 269 29.72 -3.63 -2.85
N LEU A 270 29.86 -3.60 -1.52
CA LEU A 270 29.29 -2.50 -0.77
C LEU A 270 29.86 -1.19 -1.31
N PRO A 271 29.03 -0.20 -1.61
CA PRO A 271 29.52 1.05 -2.15
C PRO A 271 30.42 1.78 -1.15
N ASN A 272 31.33 2.60 -1.68
CA ASN A 272 32.21 3.42 -0.85
C ASN A 272 31.36 4.39 0.01
N PRO A 273 31.56 4.48 1.34
CA PRO A 273 30.87 5.46 2.17
C PRO A 273 31.05 6.93 1.76
N THR A 274 32.08 7.25 0.97
CA THR A 274 32.30 8.58 0.38
C THR A 274 31.76 8.75 -1.05
N ASP A 275 30.93 7.83 -1.54
CA ASP A 275 30.34 7.91 -2.89
C ASP A 275 29.28 9.04 -2.96
N PRO A 276 29.48 10.09 -3.79
CA PRO A 276 28.57 11.23 -3.84
C PRO A 276 27.14 10.88 -4.28
N HIS A 277 26.98 9.88 -5.16
CA HIS A 277 25.68 9.48 -5.67
C HIS A 277 24.81 8.88 -4.56
N ILE A 278 25.44 8.26 -3.57
CA ILE A 278 24.76 7.52 -2.49
C ILE A 278 24.31 8.44 -1.36
N ALA A 279 25.14 9.41 -0.99
CA ALA A 279 24.70 10.52 -0.14
C ALA A 279 23.56 11.32 -0.81
N ARG A 280 23.64 11.51 -2.14
CA ARG A 280 22.61 12.21 -2.93
C ARG A 280 21.26 11.49 -2.92
N ILE A 281 21.22 10.16 -3.08
CA ILE A 281 19.97 9.37 -3.00
C ILE A 281 19.30 9.53 -1.63
N GLU A 282 20.07 9.34 -0.55
CA GLU A 282 19.56 9.46 0.83
C GLU A 282 18.99 10.87 1.09
N MET A 283 19.76 11.91 0.76
CA MET A 283 19.34 13.32 0.87
C MET A 283 18.08 13.62 0.04
N ILE A 284 17.96 13.09 -1.18
CA ILE A 284 16.78 13.35 -2.04
C ILE A 284 15.53 12.69 -1.46
N ILE A 285 15.61 11.44 -1.00
CA ILE A 285 14.47 10.73 -0.42
C ILE A 285 14.06 11.34 0.93
N ASN A 286 15.01 11.73 1.78
CA ASN A 286 14.72 12.36 3.06
C ASN A 286 14.13 13.77 2.88
N ARG A 287 14.64 14.57 1.93
CA ARG A 287 14.03 15.84 1.53
C ARG A 287 12.57 15.66 1.12
N ILE A 288 12.28 14.70 0.23
CA ILE A 288 10.91 14.44 -0.25
C ILE A 288 10.00 14.03 0.92
N LYS A 289 10.46 13.11 1.78
CA LYS A 289 9.75 12.70 3.01
C LYS A 289 9.42 13.87 3.92
N ASN A 290 10.38 14.75 4.17
CA ASN A 290 10.19 15.91 5.05
C ASN A 290 9.21 16.92 4.44
N GLN A 291 9.40 17.35 3.18
CA GLN A 291 8.49 18.31 2.55
C GLN A 291 7.04 17.78 2.42
N ILE A 292 6.86 16.47 2.20
CA ILE A 292 5.53 15.84 2.16
C ILE A 292 4.92 15.72 3.57
N LYS A 293 5.72 15.45 4.60
CA LYS A 293 5.26 15.49 6.01
C LYS A 293 4.84 16.89 6.46
N ASP A 294 5.56 17.92 6.03
CA ASP A 294 5.20 19.33 6.28
C ASP A 294 3.85 19.68 5.61
N LEU A 295 3.65 19.21 4.37
CA LEU A 295 2.37 19.33 3.66
C LEU A 295 1.23 18.59 4.38
N SER A 296 1.44 17.33 4.79
CA SER A 296 0.47 16.55 5.58
C SER A 296 -0.02 17.32 6.82
N THR A 297 0.92 17.94 7.54
CA THR A 297 0.66 18.70 8.77
C THR A 297 -0.26 19.91 8.53
N MET A 298 -0.16 20.58 7.37
CA MET A 298 -1.11 21.64 7.00
C MET A 298 -2.44 21.05 6.49
N ILE A 299 -2.38 20.02 5.65
CA ILE A 299 -3.56 19.44 4.98
C ILE A 299 -4.52 18.77 5.97
N HIS A 300 -4.01 18.10 7.01
CA HIS A 300 -4.82 17.53 8.09
C HIS A 300 -5.58 18.61 8.89
N ASN A 301 -5.16 19.87 8.86
CA ASN A 301 -5.81 20.98 9.59
C ASN A 301 -6.83 21.77 8.75
N PHE A 302 -7.13 21.34 7.52
CA PHE A 302 -8.26 21.88 6.74
C PHE A 302 -9.63 21.48 7.32
N PRO A 303 -10.70 22.26 7.06
CA PRO A 303 -12.07 21.80 7.27
C PRO A 303 -12.40 20.64 6.31
N THR A 304 -13.45 19.88 6.62
CA THR A 304 -13.98 18.80 5.76
C THR A 304 -14.41 19.28 4.37
N ASN A 305 -14.93 20.50 4.32
CA ASN A 305 -15.48 21.16 3.14
C ASN A 305 -15.54 22.68 3.40
N PHE A 306 -15.65 23.49 2.35
CA PHE A 306 -15.93 24.93 2.46
C PHE A 306 -17.40 25.23 2.07
N SER A 307 -17.98 26.28 2.66
CA SER A 307 -19.30 26.79 2.22
C SER A 307 -19.26 27.46 0.83
N SER A 308 -18.06 27.85 0.38
CA SER A 308 -17.78 28.44 -0.93
C SER A 308 -17.43 27.32 -1.92
N PRO A 309 -18.23 27.10 -2.99
CA PRO A 309 -17.95 26.07 -3.99
C PRO A 309 -16.55 26.19 -4.62
N THR A 310 -16.07 27.40 -4.89
CA THR A 310 -14.72 27.63 -5.43
C THR A 310 -13.61 27.24 -4.45
N LEU A 311 -13.77 27.52 -3.15
CA LEU A 311 -12.81 27.08 -2.12
C LEU A 311 -12.89 25.57 -1.90
N ASP A 312 -14.08 24.98 -1.99
CA ASP A 312 -14.31 23.54 -1.83
C ASP A 312 -13.71 22.73 -2.99
N GLN A 313 -13.80 23.25 -4.23
CA GLN A 313 -13.10 22.66 -5.37
C GLN A 313 -11.58 22.80 -5.21
N ARG A 314 -11.06 23.96 -4.79
CA ARG A 314 -9.62 24.15 -4.50
C ARG A 314 -9.11 23.21 -3.41
N LEU A 315 -9.93 22.87 -2.42
CA LEU A 315 -9.60 21.87 -1.40
C LEU A 315 -9.46 20.47 -2.01
N LYS A 316 -10.40 20.07 -2.90
CA LYS A 316 -10.33 18.80 -3.65
C LYS A 316 -9.10 18.75 -4.55
N ASP A 317 -8.80 19.83 -5.28
CA ASP A 317 -7.62 19.94 -6.14
C ASP A 317 -6.32 19.76 -5.33
N VAL A 318 -6.24 20.38 -4.14
CA VAL A 318 -5.13 20.24 -3.19
C VAL A 318 -5.02 18.80 -2.67
N GLN A 319 -6.12 18.19 -2.23
CA GLN A 319 -6.14 16.80 -1.76
C GLN A 319 -5.73 15.80 -2.85
N GLN A 320 -6.24 15.97 -4.07
CA GLN A 320 -5.89 15.14 -5.22
C GLN A 320 -4.42 15.30 -5.61
N ARG A 321 -3.90 16.54 -5.63
CA ARG A 321 -2.48 16.78 -5.94
C ARG A 321 -1.55 16.26 -4.84
N TYR A 322 -1.97 16.29 -3.59
CA TYR A 322 -1.21 15.71 -2.48
C TYR A 322 -1.19 14.18 -2.52
N ARG A 323 -2.34 13.52 -2.79
CA ARG A 323 -2.40 12.06 -3.05
C ARG A 323 -1.42 11.67 -4.18
N PHE A 324 -1.44 12.40 -5.30
CA PHE A 324 -0.49 12.18 -6.41
C PHE A 324 0.99 12.33 -6.03
N LEU A 325 1.34 13.21 -5.07
CA LEU A 325 2.71 13.33 -4.56
C LEU A 325 3.10 12.12 -3.69
N LEU A 326 2.19 11.59 -2.88
CA LEU A 326 2.39 10.34 -2.12
C LEU A 326 2.58 9.15 -3.07
N ASP A 327 1.69 8.98 -4.05
CA ASP A 327 1.77 7.90 -5.04
C ASP A 327 3.11 7.94 -5.81
N SER A 328 3.53 9.14 -6.22
CA SER A 328 4.81 9.36 -6.91
C SER A 328 6.01 9.06 -6.00
N GLN A 329 5.93 9.41 -4.71
CA GLN A 329 6.98 9.17 -3.72
C GLN A 329 7.15 7.67 -3.44
N ASP A 330 6.05 6.96 -3.16
CA ASP A 330 6.09 5.53 -2.85
C ASP A 330 6.55 4.73 -4.10
N ASN A 331 6.13 5.14 -5.30
CA ASN A 331 6.61 4.56 -6.56
C ASN A 331 8.11 4.81 -6.81
N LEU A 332 8.63 6.04 -6.64
CA LEU A 332 10.06 6.34 -6.73
C LEU A 332 10.87 5.48 -5.74
N GLN A 333 10.39 5.38 -4.49
CA GLN A 333 11.07 4.59 -3.47
C GLN A 333 11.09 3.10 -3.82
N GLU A 334 10.01 2.56 -4.40
CA GLU A 334 9.94 1.17 -4.87
C GLU A 334 10.90 0.89 -6.04
N ARG A 335 11.01 1.78 -7.03
CA ARG A 335 12.00 1.60 -8.12
C ARG A 335 13.43 1.57 -7.60
N LEU A 336 13.77 2.46 -6.66
CA LEU A 336 15.09 2.49 -6.02
C LEU A 336 15.32 1.26 -5.14
N ARG A 337 14.30 0.80 -4.39
CA ARG A 337 14.33 -0.44 -3.59
C ARG A 337 14.62 -1.67 -4.44
N ARG A 338 14.01 -1.77 -5.63
CA ARG A 338 14.24 -2.86 -6.60
C ARG A 338 15.62 -2.80 -7.25
N ALA A 339 16.07 -1.61 -7.66
CA ALA A 339 17.34 -1.45 -8.39
C ALA A 339 18.60 -1.54 -7.51
N LEU A 340 18.55 -1.08 -6.25
CA LEU A 340 19.74 -1.01 -5.39
C LEU A 340 20.43 -2.37 -5.09
N PRO A 341 19.70 -3.48 -4.85
CA PRO A 341 20.31 -4.81 -4.74
C PRO A 341 21.13 -5.21 -5.96
N ASP A 342 20.67 -4.90 -7.18
CA ASP A 342 21.36 -5.28 -8.42
C ASP A 342 22.57 -4.38 -8.73
N VAL A 343 22.53 -3.11 -8.33
CA VAL A 343 23.72 -2.25 -8.27
C VAL A 343 24.77 -2.84 -7.31
N ARG A 344 24.36 -3.24 -6.10
CA ARG A 344 25.26 -3.84 -5.08
C ARG A 344 25.83 -5.20 -5.53
N ARG A 345 25.06 -6.00 -6.28
CA ARG A 345 25.51 -7.25 -6.93
C ARG A 345 26.35 -7.02 -8.19
N GLN A 346 26.60 -5.78 -8.62
CA GLN A 346 27.26 -5.42 -9.88
C GLN A 346 26.57 -5.95 -11.15
N ARG A 347 25.26 -6.25 -11.08
CA ARG A 347 24.44 -6.64 -12.24
C ARG A 347 24.15 -5.43 -13.14
N VAL A 348 23.99 -4.25 -12.55
CA VAL A 348 23.77 -2.97 -13.25
C VAL A 348 24.68 -1.85 -12.72
N LYS A 349 24.86 -0.78 -13.50
CA LYS A 349 25.70 0.37 -13.12
C LYS A 349 24.97 1.29 -12.12
N LEU A 350 25.72 1.93 -11.22
CA LEU A 350 25.21 2.88 -10.22
C LEU A 350 24.37 4.01 -10.83
N THR A 351 24.70 4.45 -12.05
CA THR A 351 23.99 5.47 -12.83
C THR A 351 22.50 5.17 -13.06
N VAL A 352 22.06 3.91 -12.94
CA VAL A 352 20.64 3.55 -13.00
C VAL A 352 19.84 4.24 -11.89
N LEU A 353 20.44 4.47 -10.71
CA LEU A 353 19.76 5.12 -9.59
C LEU A 353 19.59 6.64 -9.83
N ASP A 354 20.59 7.31 -10.41
CA ASP A 354 20.45 8.70 -10.86
C ASP A 354 19.41 8.82 -11.98
N ASN A 355 19.39 7.88 -12.94
CA ASN A 355 18.41 7.87 -14.03
C ASN A 355 16.97 7.70 -13.49
N ILE A 356 16.75 6.83 -12.49
CA ILE A 356 15.46 6.69 -11.81
C ILE A 356 15.04 7.99 -11.12
N ILE A 357 15.97 8.73 -10.51
CA ILE A 357 15.69 10.01 -9.82
C ILE A 357 15.50 11.17 -10.80
N ALA A 358 16.16 11.15 -11.96
CA ALA A 358 16.07 12.15 -13.01
C ALA A 358 14.90 11.93 -13.99
N ASP A 359 14.23 10.78 -13.90
CA ASP A 359 13.10 10.38 -14.73
C ASP A 359 11.96 11.42 -14.66
N GLN A 360 11.46 11.84 -15.82
CA GLN A 360 10.42 12.87 -15.94
C GLN A 360 9.13 12.49 -15.19
N CYS A 361 8.89 11.19 -14.94
CA CYS A 361 7.74 10.77 -14.14
C CYS A 361 7.71 11.37 -12.71
N TYR A 362 8.88 11.73 -12.15
CA TYR A 362 9.03 12.34 -10.81
C TYR A 362 9.27 13.86 -10.83
N GLU A 363 8.99 14.53 -11.95
CA GLU A 363 9.09 16.00 -12.05
C GLU A 363 8.36 16.73 -10.90
N CYS A 364 7.24 16.19 -10.43
CA CYS A 364 6.47 16.72 -9.30
C CYS A 364 7.19 16.64 -7.93
N LEU A 365 8.16 15.75 -7.77
CA LEU A 365 8.95 15.57 -6.54
C LEU A 365 10.19 16.48 -6.49
N ARG A 366 10.46 17.25 -7.57
CA ARG A 366 11.54 18.25 -7.60
C ARG A 366 11.23 19.36 -6.60
N LYS A 367 12.25 19.83 -5.87
CA LYS A 367 12.08 20.79 -4.76
C LYS A 367 11.20 21.98 -5.13
N ILE A 368 11.44 22.59 -6.30
CA ILE A 368 10.70 23.75 -6.81
C ILE A 368 9.20 23.46 -6.99
N GLU A 369 8.81 22.28 -7.46
CA GLU A 369 7.40 21.93 -7.64
C GLU A 369 6.68 21.64 -6.33
N ILE A 370 7.37 21.00 -5.37
CA ILE A 370 6.85 20.84 -4.01
C ILE A 370 6.72 22.20 -3.31
N ASP A 371 7.71 23.10 -3.45
CA ASP A 371 7.68 24.43 -2.84
C ASP A 371 6.56 25.32 -3.43
N LYS A 372 6.36 25.30 -4.76
CA LYS A 372 5.20 25.94 -5.41
C LYS A 372 3.87 25.41 -4.87
N PHE A 373 3.74 24.09 -4.74
CA PHE A 373 2.53 23.46 -4.20
C PHE A 373 2.32 23.83 -2.73
N ARG A 374 3.39 23.85 -1.93
CA ARG A 374 3.40 24.29 -0.52
C ARG A 374 2.86 25.71 -0.37
N THR A 375 3.29 26.66 -1.20
CA THR A 375 2.74 28.03 -1.18
C THR A 375 1.26 28.09 -1.54
N ASN A 376 0.75 27.21 -2.40
CA ASN A 376 -0.69 27.14 -2.68
C ASN A 376 -1.49 26.53 -1.51
N VAL A 377 -0.93 25.52 -0.84
CA VAL A 377 -1.50 24.95 0.39
C VAL A 377 -1.53 25.98 1.52
N GLU A 378 -0.43 26.70 1.76
CA GLU A 378 -0.34 27.77 2.78
C GLU A 378 -1.39 28.87 2.57
N ARG A 379 -1.61 29.31 1.32
CA ARG A 379 -2.64 30.31 0.99
C ARG A 379 -4.04 29.82 1.35
N LEU A 380 -4.40 28.60 0.95
CA LEU A 380 -5.71 28.01 1.28
C LEU A 380 -5.84 27.75 2.79
N PHE A 381 -4.74 27.39 3.47
CA PHE A 381 -4.71 27.15 4.91
C PHE A 381 -4.95 28.43 5.69
N ASN A 382 -4.24 29.52 5.35
CA ASN A 382 -4.47 30.84 5.93
C ASN A 382 -5.91 31.34 5.65
N LYS A 383 -6.45 31.08 4.45
CA LYS A 383 -7.86 31.33 4.14
C LYS A 383 -8.80 30.62 5.10
N SER A 384 -8.53 29.35 5.44
CA SER A 384 -9.35 28.59 6.38
C SER A 384 -9.27 29.13 7.81
N ILE A 385 -8.09 29.64 8.24
CA ILE A 385 -7.91 30.33 9.52
C ILE A 385 -8.69 31.63 9.55
N LEU A 386 -8.63 32.45 8.49
CA LEU A 386 -9.39 33.70 8.37
C LEU A 386 -10.90 33.45 8.45
N ILE A 387 -11.43 32.49 7.68
CA ILE A 387 -12.85 32.12 7.71
C ILE A 387 -13.27 31.67 9.12
N LYS A 388 -12.38 30.98 9.85
CA LYS A 388 -12.61 30.59 11.25
C LYS A 388 -12.56 31.80 12.22
N LYS A 389 -11.64 32.77 12.03
CA LYS A 389 -11.59 34.03 12.80
C LYS A 389 -12.89 34.83 12.63
N LEU A 390 -13.34 34.99 11.39
CA LEU A 390 -14.61 35.66 11.04
C LEU A 390 -15.82 34.93 11.66
N LYS A 391 -15.96 33.62 11.42
CA LYS A 391 -17.08 32.82 11.93
C LYS A 391 -17.17 32.78 13.46
N ASN A 392 -16.02 32.65 14.16
CA ASN A 392 -15.97 32.70 15.63
C ASN A 392 -16.49 34.04 16.18
N ASN A 393 -16.36 35.12 15.40
CA ASN A 393 -16.85 36.45 15.74
C ASN A 393 -18.16 36.79 15.02
N LEU A 394 -18.94 35.79 14.61
CA LEU A 394 -20.25 35.92 13.99
C LEU A 394 -20.28 36.84 12.76
N ILE A 395 -19.20 36.83 11.97
CA ILE A 395 -19.13 37.47 10.64
C ILE A 395 -19.33 36.35 9.59
N GLU A 396 -20.32 36.52 8.71
CA GLU A 396 -20.54 35.62 7.57
C GLU A 396 -19.43 35.79 6.53
N TYR A 397 -19.11 34.73 5.79
CA TYR A 397 -18.09 34.76 4.74
C TYR A 397 -18.70 34.40 3.38
N ILE A 398 -18.52 35.28 2.40
CA ILE A 398 -18.91 35.09 1.01
C ILE A 398 -17.69 35.29 0.11
N ASN A 399 -17.51 34.42 -0.89
CA ASN A 399 -16.55 34.64 -1.98
C ASN A 399 -17.28 35.28 -3.17
N ALA A 400 -16.83 36.45 -3.61
CA ALA A 400 -17.46 37.19 -4.70
C ALA A 400 -17.53 36.38 -6.01
N PHE A 401 -16.56 35.51 -6.26
CA PHE A 401 -16.54 34.66 -7.46
C PHE A 401 -17.60 33.54 -7.46
N ASP A 402 -18.16 33.18 -6.30
CA ASP A 402 -19.26 32.19 -6.22
C ASP A 402 -20.65 32.82 -6.43
N ILE A 403 -20.76 34.16 -6.40
CA ILE A 403 -22.03 34.87 -6.59
C ILE A 403 -22.50 34.72 -8.06
N ARG A 404 -23.79 34.46 -8.25
CA ARG A 404 -24.43 34.28 -9.56
C ARG A 404 -25.72 35.09 -9.63
N SER A 405 -25.99 35.67 -10.80
CA SER A 405 -27.30 36.23 -11.16
C SER A 405 -27.92 35.36 -12.26
N ASN A 406 -29.25 35.31 -12.30
CA ASN A 406 -30.01 34.55 -13.30
C ASN A 406 -30.02 35.22 -14.69
N GLN A 407 -29.42 36.40 -14.85
CA GLN A 407 -29.47 37.19 -16.09
C GLN A 407 -28.10 37.56 -16.67
N THR A 408 -27.06 37.70 -15.84
CA THR A 408 -25.68 37.99 -16.26
C THR A 408 -24.65 37.36 -15.30
N VAL A 409 -23.44 37.10 -15.79
CA VAL A 409 -22.28 36.88 -14.91
C VAL A 409 -21.77 38.25 -14.45
N PRO A 410 -21.65 38.52 -13.13
CA PRO A 410 -21.11 39.79 -12.64
C PRO A 410 -19.62 39.90 -13.00
N THR A 411 -19.21 41.01 -13.62
CA THR A 411 -17.81 41.26 -14.02
C THR A 411 -17.16 42.43 -13.29
N THR A 412 -17.96 43.25 -12.60
CA THR A 412 -17.50 44.39 -11.81
C THR A 412 -17.88 44.28 -10.34
N ILE A 413 -17.16 44.99 -9.47
CA ILE A 413 -17.47 45.15 -8.04
C ILE A 413 -18.90 45.69 -7.84
N LYS A 414 -19.38 46.56 -8.75
CA LYS A 414 -20.73 47.13 -8.68
C LYS A 414 -21.84 46.12 -8.97
N ASP A 415 -21.59 45.15 -9.86
CA ASP A 415 -22.55 44.08 -10.14
C ASP A 415 -22.72 43.19 -8.90
N ILE A 416 -21.60 42.85 -8.25
CA ILE A 416 -21.58 42.08 -6.99
C ILE A 416 -22.33 42.83 -5.87
N ASP A 417 -22.02 44.11 -5.66
CA ASP A 417 -22.70 44.93 -4.64
C ASP A 417 -24.20 45.10 -4.91
N SER A 418 -24.60 45.24 -6.18
CA SER A 418 -26.01 45.27 -6.60
C SER A 418 -26.74 43.95 -6.32
N ILE A 419 -26.14 42.81 -6.68
CA ILE A 419 -26.70 41.48 -6.42
C ILE A 419 -26.81 41.22 -4.91
N LEU A 420 -25.78 41.58 -4.13
CA LEU A 420 -25.80 41.43 -2.67
C LEU A 420 -26.89 42.32 -2.03
N LYS A 421 -27.02 43.59 -2.45
CA LYS A 421 -28.12 44.46 -2.04
C LYS A 421 -29.48 43.85 -2.37
N GLN A 422 -29.66 43.27 -3.55
CA GLN A 422 -30.92 42.64 -3.95
C GLN A 422 -31.24 41.35 -3.16
N LEU A 423 -30.22 40.54 -2.85
CA LEU A 423 -30.40 39.29 -2.08
C LEU A 423 -30.77 39.54 -0.61
N TYR A 424 -30.26 40.64 -0.03
CA TYR A 424 -30.34 40.91 1.41
C TYR A 424 -31.28 42.08 1.79
N SER A 425 -31.86 42.81 0.82
CA SER A 425 -32.75 43.97 1.06
C SER A 425 -34.04 43.66 1.83
N ASN A 426 -34.52 42.41 1.81
CA ASN A 426 -35.74 41.98 2.50
C ASN A 426 -35.49 41.56 3.98
N GLY A 427 -34.33 41.90 4.55
CA GLY A 427 -33.94 41.49 5.90
C GLY A 427 -34.55 42.34 7.03
N HIS A 428 -35.03 41.69 8.09
CA HIS A 428 -35.50 42.36 9.33
C HIS A 428 -34.36 42.77 10.28
N VAL A 429 -33.15 43.00 9.75
CA VAL A 429 -31.90 43.22 10.51
C VAL A 429 -31.01 44.16 9.67
N PRO A 430 -30.37 45.20 10.23
CA PRO A 430 -29.33 45.96 9.52
C PRO A 430 -28.15 45.07 9.10
N ILE A 431 -27.56 45.38 7.94
CA ILE A 431 -26.51 44.54 7.32
C ILE A 431 -25.31 45.40 6.94
N ILE A 432 -24.11 44.92 7.23
CA ILE A 432 -22.85 45.55 6.82
C ILE A 432 -22.06 44.58 5.95
N PHE A 433 -21.89 44.94 4.68
CA PHE A 433 -20.96 44.29 3.76
C PHE A 433 -19.57 44.92 3.91
N TRP A 434 -18.57 44.09 4.20
CA TRP A 434 -17.17 44.47 4.21
C TRP A 434 -16.44 43.77 3.06
N TYR A 435 -16.11 44.56 2.04
CA TYR A 435 -15.43 44.13 0.83
C TYR A 435 -13.91 44.16 1.04
N SER A 436 -13.24 43.02 0.89
CA SER A 436 -11.77 42.95 1.03
C SER A 436 -11.18 41.74 0.31
N SER A 437 -9.90 41.42 0.53
CA SER A 437 -9.22 40.25 -0.07
C SER A 437 -7.97 39.83 0.71
N ASP A 438 -7.51 38.60 0.47
CA ASP A 438 -6.25 38.05 1.02
C ASP A 438 -5.01 38.83 0.59
N ARG A 439 -5.12 39.70 -0.42
CA ARG A 439 -4.08 40.69 -0.76
C ARG A 439 -4.08 41.79 0.28
N LEU A 440 -5.23 42.43 0.51
CA LEU A 440 -5.37 43.62 1.37
C LEU A 440 -5.08 43.28 2.84
N GLU A 441 -5.60 42.16 3.34
CA GLU A 441 -5.29 41.60 4.67
C GLU A 441 -3.78 41.49 4.96
N ARG A 442 -2.96 41.32 3.92
CA ARG A 442 -1.51 41.11 4.01
C ARG A 442 -0.66 42.35 3.72
N ILE A 443 -1.14 43.27 2.87
CA ILE A 443 -0.38 44.48 2.47
C ILE A 443 -0.85 45.75 3.19
N GLN A 444 -2.01 45.70 3.85
CA GLN A 444 -2.63 46.76 4.66
C GLN A 444 -3.10 46.14 5.99
N HIS A 445 -2.29 45.26 6.60
CA HIS A 445 -2.70 44.41 7.73
C HIS A 445 -3.25 45.22 8.91
N ASP A 446 -2.55 46.29 9.29
CA ASP A 446 -2.96 47.15 10.41
C ASP A 446 -4.33 47.78 10.13
N ARG A 447 -4.54 48.34 8.93
CA ARG A 447 -5.85 48.92 8.54
C ARG A 447 -6.95 47.86 8.34
N TRP A 448 -6.59 46.62 8.01
CA TRP A 448 -7.54 45.51 7.96
C TRP A 448 -8.00 45.11 9.37
N GLU A 449 -7.07 45.05 10.34
CA GLU A 449 -7.40 44.74 11.73
C GLU A 449 -8.12 45.90 12.42
N GLU A 450 -7.80 47.16 12.13
CA GLU A 450 -8.59 48.33 12.55
C GLU A 450 -10.07 48.16 12.13
N ILE A 451 -10.34 47.94 10.85
CA ILE A 451 -11.72 47.72 10.34
C ILE A 451 -12.38 46.50 11.01
N TYR A 452 -11.64 45.42 11.23
CA TYR A 452 -12.14 44.24 11.92
C TYR A 452 -12.59 44.54 13.36
N GLN A 453 -11.81 45.33 14.11
CA GLN A 453 -12.13 45.73 15.49
C GLN A 453 -13.24 46.80 15.52
N GLU A 454 -13.22 47.77 14.60
CA GLU A 454 -14.29 48.76 14.40
C GLU A 454 -15.66 48.06 14.24
N LEU A 455 -15.78 47.11 13.31
CA LEU A 455 -17.03 46.40 13.00
C LEU A 455 -17.50 45.48 14.15
N ILE A 456 -16.59 44.87 14.90
CA ILE A 456 -16.93 44.07 16.09
C ILE A 456 -17.45 44.97 17.21
N SER A 457 -16.81 46.13 17.42
CA SER A 457 -17.22 47.13 18.41
C SER A 457 -18.59 47.72 18.09
N GLU A 458 -18.83 48.10 16.82
CA GLU A 458 -20.11 48.61 16.32
C GLU A 458 -21.27 47.67 16.70
N ARG A 459 -21.13 46.36 16.40
CA ARG A 459 -22.16 45.36 16.75
C ARG A 459 -22.26 45.06 18.26
N GLN A 460 -21.22 45.30 19.06
CA GLN A 460 -21.26 45.13 20.51
C GLN A 460 -21.94 46.31 21.22
N GLN A 461 -21.83 47.52 20.66
CA GLN A 461 -22.39 48.74 21.24
C GLN A 461 -23.86 48.98 20.86
N THR A 462 -24.35 48.38 19.77
CA THR A 462 -25.73 48.54 19.30
C THR A 462 -26.71 47.60 20.02
N THR A 463 -27.82 48.16 20.52
CA THR A 463 -28.96 47.39 21.07
C THR A 463 -29.75 46.64 20.00
N GLN A 464 -29.65 47.06 18.73
CA GLN A 464 -30.15 46.32 17.58
C GLN A 464 -29.14 45.24 17.17
N ARG A 465 -29.65 44.06 16.82
CA ARG A 465 -28.86 43.00 16.19
C ARG A 465 -28.41 43.46 14.80
N ILE A 466 -27.13 43.27 14.45
CA ILE A 466 -26.58 43.60 13.12
C ILE A 466 -25.97 42.33 12.50
N SER A 467 -26.15 42.13 11.19
CA SER A 467 -25.44 41.10 10.42
C SER A 467 -24.18 41.69 9.79
N LEU A 468 -23.03 41.03 9.96
CA LEU A 468 -21.75 41.41 9.37
C LEU A 468 -21.35 40.37 8.33
N ILE A 469 -21.03 40.80 7.11
CA ILE A 469 -20.75 39.91 5.97
C ILE A 469 -19.43 40.31 5.31
N TYR A 470 -18.42 39.44 5.40
CA TYR A 470 -17.14 39.59 4.71
C TYR A 470 -17.27 39.09 3.26
N VAL A 471 -17.02 39.97 2.29
CA VAL A 471 -17.10 39.67 0.86
C VAL A 471 -15.69 39.65 0.26
N ASP A 472 -15.21 38.45 -0.07
CA ASP A 472 -13.86 38.21 -0.57
C ASP A 472 -13.74 38.37 -2.08
N PHE A 473 -12.87 39.28 -2.52
CA PHE A 473 -12.53 39.51 -3.92
C PHE A 473 -11.22 38.82 -4.36
N THR A 474 -10.60 37.95 -3.55
CA THR A 474 -9.34 37.26 -3.88
C THR A 474 -9.38 36.46 -5.19
N TYR A 475 -10.56 35.97 -5.59
CA TYR A 475 -10.76 35.19 -6.81
C TYR A 475 -11.56 35.92 -7.89
N PHE A 476 -11.91 37.19 -7.68
CA PHE A 476 -12.63 37.99 -8.67
C PHE A 476 -11.66 38.65 -9.65
N GLU A 477 -12.08 38.84 -10.91
CA GLU A 477 -11.20 39.39 -11.95
C GLU A 477 -10.83 40.85 -11.70
N GLN A 478 -11.81 41.67 -11.28
CA GLN A 478 -11.56 43.04 -10.85
C GLN A 478 -10.97 43.05 -9.42
N ARG A 479 -9.74 43.55 -9.30
CA ARG A 479 -9.07 43.70 -8.00
C ARG A 479 -9.62 44.89 -7.20
N LEU A 480 -9.69 44.70 -5.87
CA LEU A 480 -9.77 45.79 -4.92
C LEU A 480 -8.35 46.35 -4.63
N GLU A 481 -8.25 47.68 -4.52
CA GLU A 481 -7.05 48.41 -4.10
C GLU A 481 -7.13 48.91 -2.64
N SER A 482 -8.34 48.92 -2.06
CA SER A 482 -8.62 49.21 -0.64
C SER A 482 -9.83 48.39 -0.17
N SER A 483 -9.99 48.21 1.15
CA SER A 483 -11.18 47.56 1.72
C SER A 483 -12.34 48.56 1.80
N TRP A 484 -13.55 48.17 1.38
CA TRP A 484 -14.74 49.04 1.38
C TRP A 484 -15.80 48.51 2.35
N ILE A 485 -16.63 49.41 2.90
CA ILE A 485 -17.72 49.07 3.82
C ILE A 485 -19.01 49.67 3.28
N VAL A 486 -20.08 48.87 3.21
CA VAL A 486 -21.42 49.30 2.78
C VAL A 486 -22.44 48.87 3.84
N ARG A 487 -23.19 49.82 4.38
CA ARG A 487 -24.25 49.59 5.38
C ARG A 487 -25.62 49.65 4.70
N ILE A 488 -26.51 48.74 5.07
CA ILE A 488 -27.92 48.70 4.64
C ILE A 488 -28.79 48.85 5.90
N PRO A 489 -29.60 49.92 6.00
CA PRO A 489 -30.50 50.13 7.14
C PRO A 489 -31.75 49.23 7.05
N LEU A 490 -32.53 49.20 8.14
CA LEU A 490 -33.85 48.57 8.15
C LEU A 490 -34.80 49.27 7.17
N THR A 491 -35.57 48.50 6.41
CA THR A 491 -36.64 49.01 5.54
C THR A 491 -37.74 49.67 6.38
N GLY A 492 -37.67 50.99 6.55
CA GLY A 492 -38.62 51.76 7.36
C GLY A 492 -38.07 53.04 7.99
N THR A 493 -36.74 53.20 8.09
CA THR A 493 -36.10 54.46 8.50
C THR A 493 -35.68 55.29 7.29
N PRO A 494 -35.87 56.63 7.29
CA PRO A 494 -35.46 57.50 6.18
C PRO A 494 -33.95 57.47 5.92
N GLU A 495 -33.55 57.77 4.68
CA GLU A 495 -32.14 57.89 4.29
C GLU A 495 -31.49 59.11 4.95
N THR A 496 -30.58 58.88 5.89
CA THR A 496 -29.56 59.88 6.27
C THR A 496 -28.31 59.63 5.44
N HIS A 497 -28.07 60.49 4.44
CA HIS A 497 -26.76 60.59 3.80
C HIS A 497 -25.69 60.84 4.86
N ILE A 498 -24.62 60.05 4.82
CA ILE A 498 -23.36 60.32 5.53
C ILE A 498 -22.27 60.31 4.46
N ASP A 499 -21.79 61.50 4.13
CA ASP A 499 -20.69 61.71 3.18
C ASP A 499 -19.34 61.24 3.75
N PRO A 500 -18.29 61.10 2.91
CA PRO A 500 -16.99 60.63 3.36
C PRO A 500 -16.37 61.49 4.46
N ILE A 501 -15.73 60.85 5.44
CA ILE A 501 -14.90 61.54 6.45
C ILE A 501 -13.74 62.24 5.70
N PRO A 502 -13.52 63.54 5.90
CA PRO A 502 -12.53 64.30 5.15
C PRO A 502 -11.09 64.06 5.63
N ASP A 503 -10.14 64.15 4.71
CA ASP A 503 -8.71 64.17 5.01
C ASP A 503 -8.34 65.41 5.86
N ILE A 504 -7.53 65.20 6.90
CA ILE A 504 -6.88 66.29 7.66
C ILE A 504 -5.39 66.24 7.34
N GLU A 505 -4.94 67.07 6.40
CA GLU A 505 -3.51 67.34 6.23
C GLU A 505 -2.96 68.17 7.39
N HIS A 506 -1.82 67.75 7.93
CA HIS A 506 -0.89 68.66 8.60
C HIS A 506 0.54 68.32 8.15
N GLN A 507 1.14 69.20 7.35
CA GLN A 507 2.57 69.13 7.01
C GLN A 507 3.43 69.56 8.22
N PRO A 508 4.73 69.22 8.21
CA PRO A 508 5.67 70.24 7.76
C PRO A 508 6.81 69.74 6.83
N SER A 509 6.88 70.36 5.64
CA SER A 509 8.09 70.79 4.89
C SER A 509 9.40 69.98 4.96
N LEU A 510 9.97 69.62 3.79
CA LEU A 510 11.04 70.42 3.15
C LEU A 510 11.50 69.91 1.75
N THR A 511 11.68 70.87 0.82
CA THR A 511 12.60 70.90 -0.35
C THR A 511 12.50 69.96 -1.58
N LYS A 512 12.00 70.57 -2.68
CA LYS A 512 12.67 70.75 -4.02
C LYS A 512 12.69 69.64 -5.11
N ARG A 513 11.77 69.83 -6.09
CA ARG A 513 12.00 70.03 -7.55
C ARG A 513 12.44 68.88 -8.51
N SER A 514 11.44 68.33 -9.23
CA SER A 514 11.28 68.35 -10.72
C SER A 514 12.27 67.59 -11.66
N PRO A 515 11.95 67.33 -12.97
CA PRO A 515 10.75 67.69 -13.77
C PRO A 515 10.07 66.51 -14.56
N SER A 516 9.11 66.87 -15.41
CA SER A 516 8.25 66.05 -16.32
C SER A 516 8.82 66.06 -17.79
N PRO A 517 8.16 65.64 -18.93
CA PRO A 517 6.71 65.41 -19.18
C PRO A 517 6.23 64.38 -20.31
N THR A 518 4.91 64.42 -20.59
CA THR A 518 4.16 64.22 -21.88
C THR A 518 3.66 62.86 -22.46
N LYS A 519 2.33 62.60 -22.28
CA LYS A 519 1.19 62.60 -23.26
C LYS A 519 0.77 61.42 -24.21
N ASN A 520 -0.58 61.22 -24.22
CA ASN A 520 -1.57 60.88 -25.31
C ASN A 520 -1.85 59.42 -25.77
N ARG A 521 -3.00 59.04 -26.41
CA ARG A 521 -4.48 59.25 -26.15
C ARG A 521 -5.41 58.46 -27.18
N SER A 522 -6.72 58.30 -26.86
CA SER A 522 -7.91 58.03 -27.77
C SER A 522 -8.20 56.57 -28.24
N LYS A 523 -9.39 56.09 -28.73
CA LYS A 523 -10.88 56.39 -28.72
C LYS A 523 -11.66 55.18 -29.38
N SER A 524 -13.00 55.11 -29.59
CA SER A 524 -14.21 55.10 -28.70
C SER A 524 -15.58 54.86 -29.43
N ALA A 525 -16.53 54.07 -28.86
CA ALA A 525 -18.02 53.99 -29.13
C ALA A 525 -18.52 53.28 -30.44
N PRO A 526 -19.85 52.98 -30.69
CA PRO A 526 -21.12 53.34 -30.00
C PRO A 526 -22.19 52.19 -29.72
N LEU A 527 -23.49 52.55 -29.51
CA LEU A 527 -24.62 51.84 -28.79
C LEU A 527 -25.49 50.87 -29.68
N GLN A 528 -26.70 50.29 -29.36
CA GLN A 528 -27.81 50.45 -28.35
C GLN A 528 -28.60 49.06 -28.20
N THR A 529 -29.85 48.75 -27.73
CA THR A 529 -31.16 49.42 -27.40
C THR A 529 -32.15 48.53 -26.54
N THR A 530 -33.13 49.16 -25.85
CA THR A 530 -34.55 48.80 -25.39
C THR A 530 -35.24 47.42 -25.67
N ILE A 531 -36.34 46.85 -25.05
CA ILE A 531 -37.35 47.02 -23.92
C ILE A 531 -38.29 45.72 -23.91
N GLN A 532 -39.24 45.23 -23.03
CA GLN A 532 -40.08 45.63 -21.84
C GLN A 532 -40.39 44.45 -20.80
N SER A 533 -41.62 44.31 -20.23
CA SER A 533 -42.12 43.38 -19.15
C SER A 533 -43.70 43.28 -19.16
N PRO A 534 -44.55 42.88 -18.15
CA PRO A 534 -44.39 42.26 -16.79
C PRO A 534 -45.16 40.94 -16.29
N PRO A 535 -46.40 40.85 -15.66
CA PRO A 535 -46.66 40.02 -14.43
C PRO A 535 -47.92 39.01 -14.42
N PRO A 536 -48.66 38.63 -13.30
CA PRO A 536 -48.32 37.58 -12.28
C PRO A 536 -49.47 36.65 -11.65
N ILE A 537 -49.13 35.80 -10.64
CA ILE A 537 -49.90 35.27 -9.42
C ILE A 537 -50.39 33.76 -9.29
N ILE A 538 -49.73 32.98 -8.37
CA ILE A 538 -50.16 32.14 -7.16
C ILE A 538 -51.50 31.30 -7.16
N PRO A 539 -51.74 30.15 -6.42
CA PRO A 539 -50.96 29.00 -5.84
C PRO A 539 -51.51 27.56 -6.17
N PRO A 540 -50.99 26.43 -5.60
CA PRO A 540 -51.50 25.06 -5.80
C PRO A 540 -52.07 24.29 -4.57
N ARG A 541 -52.93 23.25 -4.76
CA ARG A 541 -53.32 22.24 -3.73
C ARG A 541 -53.88 20.89 -4.29
N SER A 542 -53.30 19.77 -3.83
CA SER A 542 -53.87 18.42 -3.49
C SER A 542 -54.91 17.64 -4.36
N GLN A 543 -54.60 16.34 -4.58
CA GLN A 543 -55.47 15.11 -4.55
C GLN A 543 -56.31 14.59 -5.77
N THR A 544 -55.77 13.56 -6.46
CA THR A 544 -56.45 12.27 -6.88
C THR A 544 -57.66 12.29 -7.87
N PRO A 545 -58.33 11.16 -8.24
CA PRO A 545 -57.81 10.07 -9.13
C PRO A 545 -58.79 9.57 -10.24
N THR A 546 -58.28 8.96 -11.34
CA THR A 546 -59.04 8.10 -12.29
C THR A 546 -58.09 7.07 -12.96
N PHE A 547 -58.40 5.83 -13.36
CA PHE A 547 -59.56 5.04 -13.88
C PHE A 547 -59.52 4.73 -15.40
N VAL A 548 -60.04 3.55 -15.79
CA VAL A 548 -59.74 2.84 -17.07
C VAL A 548 -61.01 2.41 -17.83
N PRO A 549 -61.02 2.51 -19.17
CA PRO A 549 -61.78 1.64 -20.08
C PRO A 549 -60.93 1.10 -21.27
N SER A 550 -61.34 0.15 -22.12
CA SER A 550 -62.10 -1.13 -22.00
C SER A 550 -62.12 -1.79 -23.41
N THR A 551 -62.21 -3.12 -23.54
CA THR A 551 -62.09 -3.86 -24.83
C THR A 551 -63.44 -4.17 -25.51
N PRO A 552 -63.41 -4.70 -26.77
CA PRO A 552 -64.38 -5.73 -27.15
C PRO A 552 -63.84 -6.89 -28.03
N LEU A 553 -64.05 -8.13 -27.52
CA LEU A 553 -64.64 -9.33 -28.18
C LEU A 553 -64.01 -9.92 -29.47
N SER A 554 -63.84 -11.25 -29.61
CA SER A 554 -64.94 -12.26 -29.62
C SER A 554 -64.52 -13.73 -29.28
N ARG A 555 -65.28 -14.77 -29.71
CA ARG A 555 -65.47 -16.13 -29.10
C ARG A 555 -65.05 -17.30 -30.05
N PRO A 556 -65.17 -18.64 -29.72
CA PRO A 556 -65.20 -19.39 -28.43
C PRO A 556 -64.34 -20.70 -28.33
N ARG A 557 -64.04 -21.11 -27.08
CA ARG A 557 -63.83 -22.47 -26.47
C ARG A 557 -63.55 -23.75 -27.33
N THR A 558 -62.50 -24.48 -26.95
CA THR A 558 -62.46 -25.97 -26.77
C THR A 558 -61.56 -26.37 -25.58
N PRO A 559 -61.89 -27.47 -24.84
CA PRO A 559 -60.99 -28.12 -23.87
C PRO A 559 -60.73 -29.61 -24.18
N PRO A 560 -59.83 -30.32 -23.47
CA PRO A 560 -58.59 -29.89 -22.82
C PRO A 560 -57.37 -30.71 -23.31
N SER A 561 -56.15 -30.30 -22.94
CA SER A 561 -55.03 -31.25 -22.80
C SER A 561 -54.11 -30.81 -21.65
N ILE A 562 -53.76 -31.75 -20.76
CA ILE A 562 -52.84 -31.50 -19.66
C ILE A 562 -51.43 -31.85 -20.13
N ILE A 563 -50.70 -30.84 -20.59
CA ILE A 563 -49.23 -30.91 -20.68
C ILE A 563 -48.68 -30.47 -19.33
N PRO A 564 -47.92 -31.29 -18.60
CA PRO A 564 -47.28 -30.87 -17.36
C PRO A 564 -46.36 -29.67 -17.63
N THR A 565 -46.58 -28.56 -16.95
CA THR A 565 -45.59 -27.48 -16.91
C THR A 565 -44.29 -28.02 -16.31
N PRO A 566 -43.12 -27.77 -16.93
CA PRO A 566 -41.85 -28.16 -16.34
C PRO A 566 -41.68 -27.46 -14.98
N PRO A 567 -41.05 -28.11 -13.99
CA PRO A 567 -40.89 -27.53 -12.66
C PRO A 567 -40.11 -26.21 -12.74
N PRO A 568 -40.43 -25.22 -11.88
CA PRO A 568 -39.75 -23.94 -11.88
C PRO A 568 -38.24 -24.15 -11.69
N ARG A 569 -37.44 -23.60 -12.60
CA ARG A 569 -35.97 -23.73 -12.56
C ARG A 569 -35.46 -23.28 -11.18
N SER A 570 -34.73 -24.16 -10.51
CA SER A 570 -34.01 -23.83 -9.28
C SER A 570 -33.11 -22.63 -9.53
N ARG A 571 -33.38 -21.50 -8.87
CA ARG A 571 -32.44 -20.38 -8.86
C ARG A 571 -31.19 -20.83 -8.10
N SER A 572 -30.01 -20.53 -8.64
CA SER A 572 -28.77 -20.69 -7.89
C SER A 572 -28.82 -19.82 -6.62
N PRO A 573 -28.23 -20.28 -5.49
CA PRO A 573 -28.10 -19.45 -4.31
C PRO A 573 -27.26 -18.20 -4.62
N ILE A 574 -27.51 -17.12 -3.88
CA ILE A 574 -26.74 -15.89 -3.95
C ILE A 574 -25.46 -16.11 -3.14
N ASP A 575 -24.31 -16.00 -3.80
CA ASP A 575 -23.00 -15.97 -3.15
C ASP A 575 -22.81 -14.65 -2.38
N ILE A 576 -22.29 -14.74 -1.16
CA ILE A 576 -21.78 -13.63 -0.34
C ILE A 576 -20.29 -13.88 -0.11
N ASN A 577 -19.43 -13.16 -0.83
CA ASN A 577 -17.99 -13.34 -0.83
C ASN A 577 -17.32 -12.38 0.15
N VAL A 578 -16.67 -12.92 1.20
CA VAL A 578 -16.02 -12.15 2.27
C VAL A 578 -14.54 -12.45 2.30
N LEU A 579 -13.71 -11.42 2.11
CA LEU A 579 -12.25 -11.52 2.19
C LEU A 579 -11.78 -11.25 3.62
N LEU A 580 -11.10 -12.21 4.25
CA LEU A 580 -10.51 -12.03 5.59
C LEU A 580 -9.04 -11.63 5.47
N LEU A 581 -8.67 -10.44 5.97
CA LEU A 581 -7.31 -9.93 5.96
C LEU A 581 -6.83 -9.63 7.37
N GLY A 582 -5.51 -9.53 7.57
CA GLY A 582 -4.92 -9.20 8.87
C GLY A 582 -3.62 -9.97 9.13
N GLU A 583 -2.88 -9.51 10.13
CA GLU A 583 -1.50 -9.94 10.36
C GLU A 583 -1.37 -11.43 10.72
N THR A 584 -0.16 -11.96 10.58
CA THR A 584 0.19 -13.30 11.08
C THR A 584 -0.17 -13.43 12.57
N GLY A 585 -0.84 -14.52 12.95
CA GLY A 585 -1.26 -14.74 14.34
C GLY A 585 -2.36 -13.80 14.85
N VAL A 586 -3.08 -13.08 13.97
CA VAL A 586 -4.28 -12.31 14.35
C VAL A 586 -5.53 -13.20 14.57
N GLY A 587 -5.50 -14.46 14.13
CA GLY A 587 -6.57 -15.44 14.42
C GLY A 587 -7.61 -15.64 13.32
N LYS A 588 -7.32 -15.31 12.04
CA LYS A 588 -8.24 -15.53 10.90
C LYS A 588 -8.82 -16.95 10.85
N SER A 589 -7.94 -17.95 10.84
CA SER A 589 -8.31 -19.37 10.77
C SER A 589 -9.01 -19.85 12.04
N THR A 590 -8.62 -19.32 13.20
CA THR A 590 -9.29 -19.55 14.50
C THR A 590 -10.72 -19.00 14.52
N PHE A 591 -10.95 -17.84 13.89
CA PHE A 591 -12.28 -17.26 13.72
C PHE A 591 -13.17 -18.12 12.81
N ILE A 592 -12.66 -18.66 11.69
CA ILE A 592 -13.40 -19.60 10.83
C ILE A 592 -13.81 -20.86 11.61
N ASN A 593 -12.88 -21.44 12.37
CA ASN A 593 -13.17 -22.59 13.24
C ASN A 593 -14.19 -22.25 14.35
N ALA A 594 -14.11 -21.08 14.97
CA ALA A 594 -15.10 -20.65 15.96
C ALA A 594 -16.49 -20.48 15.31
N PHE A 595 -16.54 -19.80 14.16
CA PHE A 595 -17.77 -19.49 13.41
C PHE A 595 -18.53 -20.75 12.96
N VAL A 596 -17.85 -21.79 12.45
CA VAL A 596 -18.54 -23.06 12.11
C VAL A 596 -19.12 -23.77 13.35
N ASN A 597 -18.50 -23.63 14.52
CA ASN A 597 -19.06 -24.17 15.75
C ASN A 597 -20.24 -23.34 16.27
N TYR A 598 -20.21 -22.01 16.10
CA TYR A 598 -21.35 -21.13 16.34
C TYR A 598 -22.55 -21.48 15.45
N LEU A 599 -22.33 -21.86 14.18
CA LEU A 599 -23.39 -22.35 13.28
C LEU A 599 -23.93 -23.74 13.65
N LYS A 600 -23.08 -24.63 14.17
CA LYS A 600 -23.43 -26.03 14.48
C LYS A 600 -24.11 -26.22 15.83
N PHE A 601 -23.83 -25.36 16.82
CA PHE A 601 -24.28 -25.56 18.19
C PHE A 601 -24.97 -24.30 18.75
N ASP A 602 -26.12 -24.49 19.42
CA ASP A 602 -26.90 -23.41 20.04
C ASP A 602 -26.13 -22.74 21.20
N ASN A 603 -25.29 -23.49 21.92
CA ASN A 603 -24.53 -23.05 23.09
C ASN A 603 -23.24 -23.86 23.32
N LEU A 604 -22.31 -23.31 24.12
CA LEU A 604 -21.02 -23.94 24.40
C LEU A 604 -21.15 -25.32 25.09
N GLN A 605 -22.15 -25.51 25.96
CA GLN A 605 -22.36 -26.78 26.68
C GLN A 605 -22.79 -27.91 25.72
N GLN A 606 -23.54 -27.58 24.66
CA GLN A 606 -23.87 -28.51 23.58
C GLN A 606 -22.64 -28.83 22.71
N ALA A 607 -21.77 -27.84 22.47
CA ALA A 607 -20.52 -28.03 21.74
C ALA A 607 -19.50 -28.88 22.51
N GLU A 608 -19.40 -28.69 23.84
CA GLU A 608 -18.54 -29.44 24.76
C GLU A 608 -18.93 -30.94 24.82
N ARG A 609 -20.23 -31.22 24.91
CA ARG A 609 -20.80 -32.59 24.86
C ARG A 609 -20.72 -33.22 23.47
N GLY A 610 -20.60 -32.39 22.44
CA GLY A 610 -20.53 -32.82 21.04
C GLY A 610 -19.10 -33.08 20.57
N GLU A 611 -18.96 -33.14 19.25
CA GLU A 611 -17.67 -33.12 18.58
C GLU A 611 -17.49 -31.76 17.87
N PRO A 612 -16.56 -30.91 18.33
CA PRO A 612 -16.25 -29.63 17.69
C PRO A 612 -15.86 -29.82 16.23
N VAL A 613 -16.28 -28.90 15.35
CA VAL A 613 -15.81 -28.90 13.97
C VAL A 613 -14.46 -28.20 13.90
N VAL A 614 -13.54 -28.81 13.18
CA VAL A 614 -12.23 -28.23 12.85
C VAL A 614 -12.09 -28.28 11.33
N LEU A 615 -12.17 -27.12 10.67
CA LEU A 615 -12.01 -26.97 9.22
C LEU A 615 -10.54 -26.73 8.84
N ILE A 616 -9.77 -26.19 9.79
CA ILE A 616 -8.37 -25.78 9.66
C ILE A 616 -7.66 -26.25 10.93
N PRO A 617 -6.50 -26.93 10.88
CA PRO A 617 -5.77 -27.25 12.10
C PRO A 617 -5.48 -26.00 12.96
N VAL A 618 -5.21 -26.22 14.24
CA VAL A 618 -4.70 -25.19 15.15
C VAL A 618 -3.59 -25.77 16.02
N SER A 619 -2.55 -24.97 16.24
CA SER A 619 -1.55 -25.16 17.30
C SER A 619 -1.47 -23.87 18.10
N PHE A 620 -1.55 -23.94 19.43
CA PHE A 620 -1.38 -22.78 20.31
C PHE A 620 -0.88 -23.17 21.71
N LEU A 621 -0.11 -22.28 22.32
CA LEU A 621 0.21 -22.34 23.75
C LEU A 621 -1.02 -21.95 24.59
N ILE A 622 -1.28 -22.68 25.66
CA ILE A 622 -2.15 -22.28 26.77
C ILE A 622 -1.38 -22.42 28.08
N THR A 623 -1.68 -21.54 29.04
CA THR A 623 -1.04 -21.51 30.35
C THR A 623 -2.12 -21.56 31.42
N ILE A 624 -2.01 -22.50 32.38
CA ILE A 624 -2.99 -22.69 33.46
C ILE A 624 -2.31 -22.90 34.82
N GLY A 625 -3.09 -22.97 35.89
CA GLY A 625 -2.60 -23.19 37.25
C GLY A 625 -1.85 -21.99 37.87
N ASN A 626 -1.57 -22.07 39.16
CA ASN A 626 -0.88 -20.99 39.90
C ASN A 626 0.65 -20.98 39.65
N GLN A 627 1.16 -22.03 39.00
CA GLN A 627 2.57 -22.23 38.67
C GLN A 627 2.91 -21.81 37.23
N PHE A 628 1.93 -21.32 36.46
CA PHE A 628 2.05 -21.03 35.02
C PHE A 628 2.44 -22.27 34.20
N GLU A 629 1.66 -23.35 34.34
CA GLU A 629 1.88 -24.61 33.63
C GLU A 629 1.55 -24.45 32.14
N GLU A 630 2.53 -24.73 31.28
CA GLU A 630 2.48 -24.51 29.83
C GLU A 630 2.11 -25.78 29.06
N PHE A 631 1.08 -25.69 28.21
CA PHE A 631 0.61 -26.79 27.37
C PHE A 631 0.49 -26.32 25.90
N ILE A 632 1.05 -27.08 24.97
CA ILE A 632 0.82 -26.87 23.54
C ILE A 632 -0.40 -27.69 23.12
N VAL A 633 -1.46 -27.01 22.68
CA VAL A 633 -2.70 -27.62 22.18
C VAL A 633 -2.62 -27.70 20.67
N GLU A 634 -2.46 -28.92 20.15
CA GLU A 634 -2.57 -29.21 18.71
C GLU A 634 -3.88 -29.94 18.44
N PHE A 635 -4.72 -29.41 17.54
CA PHE A 635 -6.04 -29.96 17.28
C PHE A 635 -6.45 -29.82 15.81
N GLY A 636 -7.01 -30.90 15.25
CA GLY A 636 -7.33 -31.03 13.83
C GLY A 636 -6.46 -32.04 13.09
N LYS A 637 -6.62 -32.11 11.76
CA LYS A 637 -5.74 -32.89 10.86
C LYS A 637 -4.71 -31.95 10.24
N ALA A 638 -3.48 -32.42 10.08
CA ALA A 638 -2.44 -31.68 9.37
C ALA A 638 -2.90 -31.34 7.93
N ASP A 639 -2.75 -30.09 7.53
CA ASP A 639 -3.03 -29.57 6.20
C ASP A 639 -1.74 -28.97 5.64
N THR A 640 -1.34 -29.36 4.42
CA THR A 640 -0.16 -28.84 3.74
C THR A 640 -0.21 -27.35 3.43
N ASN A 641 -1.38 -26.70 3.55
CA ASN A 641 -1.53 -25.25 3.46
C ASN A 641 -1.15 -24.52 4.75
N GLU A 642 -1.08 -25.20 5.91
CA GLU A 642 -0.84 -24.56 7.21
C GLU A 642 0.53 -24.98 7.79
N ASN A 643 1.40 -24.01 8.07
CA ASN A 643 2.75 -24.24 8.60
C ASN A 643 2.96 -23.54 9.95
N TYR A 644 3.17 -24.33 11.01
CA TYR A 644 3.41 -23.86 12.38
C TYR A 644 4.89 -23.90 12.79
N GLU A 645 5.80 -24.39 11.94
CA GLU A 645 7.23 -24.58 12.27
C GLU A 645 8.00 -23.27 12.48
N HIS A 646 7.45 -22.13 12.07
CA HIS A 646 8.18 -20.85 11.93
C HIS A 646 7.38 -19.67 12.50
N GLU A 647 7.65 -19.32 13.75
CA GLU A 647 7.05 -18.15 14.42
C GLU A 647 7.16 -16.86 13.58
N GLY A 648 6.03 -16.18 13.41
CA GLY A 648 5.94 -14.93 12.64
C GLY A 648 5.95 -15.08 11.11
N GLN A 649 6.15 -16.27 10.55
CA GLN A 649 5.77 -16.51 9.14
C GLN A 649 4.25 -16.71 9.07
N SER A 650 3.64 -16.35 7.93
CA SER A 650 2.25 -16.71 7.69
C SER A 650 2.07 -18.22 7.85
N VAL A 651 1.10 -18.64 8.65
CA VAL A 651 0.73 -20.06 8.85
C VAL A 651 0.09 -20.60 7.57
N THR A 652 -0.97 -19.94 7.13
CA THR A 652 -1.68 -20.18 5.86
C THR A 652 -0.80 -19.79 4.67
N GLN A 653 -0.47 -20.72 3.77
CA GLN A 653 0.43 -20.45 2.63
C GLN A 653 -0.30 -19.95 1.37
N GLN A 654 -1.54 -20.39 1.14
CA GLN A 654 -2.36 -19.99 -0.01
C GLN A 654 -3.80 -19.65 0.43
N CYS A 655 -4.51 -18.87 -0.40
CA CYS A 655 -5.90 -18.48 -0.12
C CYS A 655 -6.85 -19.67 -0.30
N LYS A 656 -7.80 -19.84 0.62
CA LYS A 656 -8.70 -21.01 0.66
C LYS A 656 -10.11 -20.57 1.06
N SER A 657 -11.11 -21.04 0.32
CA SER A 657 -12.52 -20.68 0.53
C SER A 657 -13.21 -21.72 1.42
N TYR A 658 -13.89 -21.23 2.45
CA TYR A 658 -14.80 -21.99 3.32
C TYR A 658 -16.23 -21.52 3.04
N VAL A 659 -17.05 -22.41 2.50
CA VAL A 659 -18.30 -22.10 1.82
C VAL A 659 -19.47 -22.70 2.59
N PHE A 660 -20.23 -21.85 3.27
CA PHE A 660 -21.37 -22.21 4.11
C PHE A 660 -22.67 -22.02 3.32
N ASP A 661 -23.36 -23.11 3.00
CA ASP A 661 -24.71 -23.05 2.42
C ASP A 661 -25.71 -22.71 3.54
N LEU A 662 -25.88 -21.41 3.84
CA LEU A 662 -26.69 -20.91 4.96
C LEU A 662 -28.16 -21.33 4.83
N ASN A 663 -28.69 -21.31 3.60
CA ASN A 663 -29.97 -21.90 3.22
C ASN A 663 -30.04 -22.03 1.69
N ASP A 664 -31.13 -22.59 1.16
CA ASP A 664 -31.40 -22.80 -0.28
C ASP A 664 -31.20 -21.56 -1.19
N ARG A 665 -31.12 -20.35 -0.62
CA ARG A 665 -31.00 -19.08 -1.34
C ARG A 665 -29.70 -18.31 -1.05
N LEU A 666 -28.96 -18.65 0.00
CA LEU A 666 -27.83 -17.86 0.49
C LEU A 666 -26.62 -18.74 0.79
N ARG A 667 -25.48 -18.38 0.20
CA ARG A 667 -24.20 -19.06 0.38
C ARG A 667 -23.14 -18.06 0.84
N LEU A 668 -22.55 -18.27 2.00
CA LEU A 668 -21.46 -17.43 2.52
C LEU A 668 -20.11 -18.07 2.21
N ARG A 669 -19.25 -17.34 1.50
CA ARG A 669 -17.85 -17.72 1.25
C ARG A 669 -16.93 -16.87 2.11
N LEU A 670 -16.34 -17.47 3.14
CA LEU A 670 -15.21 -16.89 3.87
C LEU A 670 -13.91 -17.28 3.17
N ILE A 671 -13.17 -16.30 2.68
CA ILE A 671 -11.87 -16.48 2.03
C ILE A 671 -10.80 -16.26 3.10
N ASP A 672 -10.17 -17.33 3.57
CA ASP A 672 -8.96 -17.21 4.40
C ASP A 672 -7.76 -16.89 3.50
N THR A 673 -6.81 -16.13 4.04
CA THR A 673 -5.63 -15.67 3.30
C THR A 673 -4.35 -15.89 4.10
N PRO A 674 -3.19 -15.92 3.43
CA PRO A 674 -1.92 -15.69 4.12
C PRO A 674 -1.97 -14.45 5.03
N GLY A 675 -1.32 -14.55 6.17
CA GLY A 675 -0.90 -13.41 7.00
C GLY A 675 0.01 -12.46 6.24
N ILE A 676 0.01 -11.22 6.70
CA ILE A 676 0.78 -10.11 6.13
C ILE A 676 1.58 -9.50 7.29
N GLY A 677 2.78 -9.01 7.03
CA GLY A 677 3.82 -8.84 8.05
C GLY A 677 4.60 -10.12 8.28
N ASP A 678 4.88 -10.87 7.21
CA ASP A 678 5.61 -12.14 7.26
C ASP A 678 7.10 -11.91 7.62
N THR A 679 7.68 -12.72 8.53
CA THR A 679 9.10 -12.58 8.91
C THR A 679 10.09 -12.87 7.76
N ARG A 680 9.64 -13.42 6.63
CA ARG A 680 10.39 -13.49 5.36
C ARG A 680 10.52 -12.13 4.65
N GLY A 681 9.87 -11.08 5.17
CA GLY A 681 10.01 -9.68 4.78
C GLY A 681 9.09 -9.23 3.64
N ILE A 682 9.18 -7.94 3.29
CA ILE A 682 8.28 -7.25 2.34
C ILE A 682 8.17 -7.95 0.97
N ASN A 683 9.24 -8.60 0.49
CA ASN A 683 9.21 -9.37 -0.76
C ASN A 683 8.31 -10.62 -0.70
N GLN A 684 8.01 -11.13 0.50
CA GLN A 684 7.01 -12.17 0.72
C GLN A 684 5.62 -11.57 0.90
N ASP A 685 5.48 -10.44 1.61
CA ASP A 685 4.19 -9.74 1.70
C ASP A 685 3.65 -9.32 0.32
N ILE A 686 4.52 -8.85 -0.59
CA ILE A 686 4.14 -8.53 -1.98
C ILE A 686 3.56 -9.76 -2.68
N LYS A 687 4.20 -10.94 -2.54
CA LYS A 687 3.69 -12.20 -3.10
C LYS A 687 2.38 -12.63 -2.43
N ASN A 688 2.25 -12.49 -1.12
CA ASN A 688 1.02 -12.80 -0.40
C ASN A 688 -0.13 -11.93 -0.90
N ILE A 689 0.09 -10.63 -1.10
CA ILE A 689 -0.87 -9.72 -1.75
C ILE A 689 -1.16 -10.16 -3.19
N ASP A 690 -0.15 -10.43 -4.02
CA ASP A 690 -0.38 -10.84 -5.42
C ASP A 690 -1.11 -12.19 -5.51
N HIS A 691 -0.91 -13.12 -4.57
CA HIS A 691 -1.71 -14.35 -4.44
C HIS A 691 -3.17 -14.02 -4.10
N ILE A 692 -3.41 -13.14 -3.12
CA ILE A 692 -4.76 -12.67 -2.73
C ILE A 692 -5.48 -12.02 -3.91
N LEU A 693 -4.81 -11.10 -4.62
CA LEU A 693 -5.38 -10.40 -5.77
C LEU A 693 -5.69 -11.37 -6.93
N ASN A 694 -4.79 -12.30 -7.23
CA ASN A 694 -5.05 -13.34 -8.23
C ASN A 694 -6.16 -14.30 -7.83
N TYR A 695 -6.40 -14.53 -6.54
CA TYR A 695 -7.51 -15.35 -6.06
C TYR A 695 -8.86 -14.64 -6.24
N ILE A 696 -8.99 -13.41 -5.75
CA ILE A 696 -10.25 -12.65 -5.83
C ILE A 696 -10.61 -12.24 -7.26
N ASN A 697 -9.64 -12.07 -8.15
CA ASN A 697 -9.86 -11.81 -9.59
C ASN A 697 -10.73 -12.87 -10.31
N ASN A 698 -10.98 -14.04 -9.70
CA ASN A 698 -11.80 -15.12 -10.27
C ASN A 698 -13.28 -15.07 -9.82
N LEU A 699 -13.59 -14.21 -8.83
CA LEU A 699 -14.93 -13.92 -8.33
C LEU A 699 -15.54 -12.78 -9.17
N SER A 700 -16.87 -12.76 -9.29
CA SER A 700 -17.58 -11.64 -9.91
C SER A 700 -17.59 -10.40 -9.02
N HIS A 701 -17.65 -10.59 -7.70
CA HIS A 701 -17.77 -9.54 -6.71
C HIS A 701 -17.26 -9.98 -5.33
N LEU A 702 -16.98 -8.99 -4.46
CA LEU A 702 -16.89 -9.15 -3.00
C LEU A 702 -18.11 -8.49 -2.35
N ASN A 703 -18.49 -8.88 -1.14
CA ASN A 703 -19.51 -8.18 -0.34
C ASN A 703 -18.86 -7.44 0.82
N ALA A 704 -17.79 -8.00 1.39
CA ALA A 704 -17.01 -7.37 2.44
C ALA A 704 -15.52 -7.71 2.37
N VAL A 705 -14.70 -6.77 2.87
CA VAL A 705 -13.28 -6.91 3.15
C VAL A 705 -13.11 -6.70 4.65
N CYS A 706 -12.95 -7.78 5.40
CA CYS A 706 -12.82 -7.77 6.85
C CYS A 706 -11.34 -7.71 7.25
N PHE A 707 -10.89 -6.56 7.78
CA PHE A 707 -9.58 -6.44 8.43
C PHE A 707 -9.68 -6.91 9.88
N LEU A 708 -9.06 -8.04 10.17
CA LEU A 708 -8.90 -8.58 11.51
C LEU A 708 -7.71 -7.92 12.22
N LEU A 709 -7.93 -7.53 13.47
CA LEU A 709 -7.03 -6.76 14.34
C LEU A 709 -7.11 -7.27 15.78
N LYS A 710 -6.05 -7.06 16.57
CA LYS A 710 -6.14 -7.15 18.04
C LYS A 710 -6.46 -5.76 18.60
N PRO A 711 -7.13 -5.65 19.76
CA PRO A 711 -7.53 -4.35 20.32
C PRO A 711 -6.42 -3.67 21.15
N ASN A 712 -5.38 -4.41 21.54
CA ASN A 712 -4.33 -3.96 22.47
C ASN A 712 -2.97 -3.76 21.78
N ASP A 713 -2.95 -3.49 20.47
CA ASP A 713 -1.70 -3.25 19.76
C ASP A 713 -1.22 -1.82 20.04
N SER A 714 -0.31 -1.68 21.02
CA SER A 714 0.26 -0.39 21.46
C SER A 714 0.88 0.48 20.34
N ARG A 715 1.09 -0.10 19.15
CA ARG A 715 1.43 0.59 17.90
C ARG A 715 0.73 -0.13 16.75
N LEU A 716 0.03 0.60 15.88
CA LEU A 716 -0.30 0.03 14.57
C LEU A 716 0.99 -0.19 13.79
N ASN A 717 1.16 -1.43 13.34
CA ASN A 717 2.35 -1.90 12.69
C ASN A 717 2.60 -1.16 11.35
N ILE A 718 3.87 -0.97 11.00
CA ILE A 718 4.27 -0.45 9.68
C ILE A 718 3.80 -1.42 8.59
N PHE A 719 3.75 -2.72 8.89
CA PHE A 719 3.19 -3.74 8.02
C PHE A 719 1.68 -3.59 7.84
N PHE A 720 0.87 -3.44 8.89
CA PHE A 720 -0.55 -3.09 8.76
C PHE A 720 -0.80 -1.83 7.91
N ARG A 721 -0.02 -0.75 8.09
CA ARG A 721 -0.10 0.44 7.21
C ARG A 721 0.20 0.10 5.75
N SER A 722 1.28 -0.66 5.49
CA SER A 722 1.65 -1.08 4.14
C SER A 722 0.60 -2.02 3.52
N CYS A 723 0.04 -2.94 4.30
CA CYS A 723 -1.03 -3.86 3.92
C CYS A 723 -2.26 -3.09 3.43
N ILE A 724 -2.75 -2.15 4.24
CA ILE A 724 -3.89 -1.30 3.85
C ILE A 724 -3.55 -0.50 2.59
N LYS A 725 -2.41 0.18 2.51
CA LYS A 725 -2.01 0.90 1.28
C LYS A 725 -1.96 -0.02 0.06
N GLN A 726 -1.33 -1.19 0.16
CA GLN A 726 -1.22 -2.14 -0.96
C GLN A 726 -2.56 -2.72 -1.40
N LEU A 727 -3.51 -2.90 -0.49
CA LEU A 727 -4.86 -3.30 -0.86
C LEU A 727 -5.63 -2.14 -1.49
N LEU A 728 -5.48 -0.91 -0.98
CA LEU A 728 -6.16 0.28 -1.51
C LEU A 728 -5.55 0.82 -2.82
N THR A 729 -4.35 0.38 -3.25
CA THR A 729 -3.91 0.55 -4.65
C THR A 729 -4.61 -0.41 -5.62
N TYR A 730 -5.40 -1.36 -5.11
CA TYR A 730 -6.28 -2.24 -5.88
C TYR A 730 -7.76 -1.89 -5.66
N LEU A 731 -8.22 -1.64 -4.43
CA LEU A 731 -9.60 -1.21 -4.13
C LEU A 731 -9.83 0.26 -4.46
N THR A 732 -10.82 0.59 -5.30
CA THR A 732 -11.20 1.99 -5.55
C THR A 732 -11.98 2.59 -4.37
N PRO A 733 -12.06 3.93 -4.23
CA PRO A 733 -12.83 4.60 -3.17
C PRO A 733 -14.31 4.20 -3.04
N ILE A 734 -14.91 3.64 -4.10
CA ILE A 734 -16.28 3.12 -4.08
C ILE A 734 -16.38 1.92 -3.12
N GLY A 735 -15.36 1.05 -3.09
CA GLY A 735 -15.31 -0.14 -2.24
C GLY A 735 -14.97 0.12 -0.78
N TYR A 736 -14.72 1.37 -0.38
CA TYR A 736 -14.40 1.72 1.00
C TYR A 736 -15.58 1.47 1.96
N LYS A 737 -16.83 1.49 1.45
CA LYS A 737 -18.03 1.12 2.21
C LYS A 737 -18.07 -0.36 2.62
N ASN A 738 -17.42 -1.23 1.84
CA ASN A 738 -17.37 -2.68 2.06
C ASN A 738 -16.21 -3.07 3.00
N ILE A 739 -15.44 -2.09 3.49
CA ILE A 739 -14.37 -2.31 4.45
C ILE A 739 -14.95 -2.40 5.86
N ILE A 740 -14.67 -3.52 6.52
CA ILE A 740 -15.16 -3.88 7.85
C ILE A 740 -13.96 -4.10 8.78
N PHE A 741 -14.06 -3.61 10.01
CA PHE A 741 -13.03 -3.84 11.03
C PHE A 741 -13.49 -4.88 12.04
N CYS A 742 -12.65 -5.89 12.29
CA CYS A 742 -12.96 -7.06 13.11
C CYS A 742 -11.91 -7.23 14.22
N PHE A 743 -12.28 -6.95 15.46
CA PHE A 743 -11.38 -7.09 16.61
C PHE A 743 -11.49 -8.50 17.21
N THR A 744 -10.48 -9.32 16.95
CA THR A 744 -10.27 -10.64 17.57
C THR A 744 -9.66 -10.50 18.97
N ASN A 745 -9.74 -11.55 19.80
CA ASN A 745 -9.24 -11.57 21.18
C ASN A 745 -9.80 -10.42 22.06
N SER A 746 -11.00 -9.92 21.72
CA SER A 746 -11.52 -8.65 22.26
C SER A 746 -12.13 -8.74 23.66
N ARG A 747 -12.08 -9.90 24.31
CA ARG A 747 -12.55 -10.06 25.70
C ARG A 747 -11.81 -9.15 26.68
N ALA A 748 -10.48 -9.03 26.54
CA ALA A 748 -9.64 -8.20 27.40
C ALA A 748 -9.96 -6.69 27.35
N THR A 749 -10.75 -6.25 26.36
CA THR A 749 -11.23 -4.88 26.19
C THR A 749 -12.76 -4.78 26.27
N PHE A 750 -13.41 -5.76 26.91
CA PHE A 750 -14.88 -5.83 27.03
C PHE A 750 -15.61 -5.71 25.68
N TYR A 751 -15.04 -6.34 24.64
CA TYR A 751 -15.54 -6.32 23.26
C TYR A 751 -15.55 -4.91 22.63
N ALA A 752 -14.54 -4.10 22.95
CA ALA A 752 -14.25 -2.83 22.31
C ALA A 752 -12.92 -2.85 21.52
N PRO A 753 -12.71 -1.93 20.55
CA PRO A 753 -11.47 -1.82 19.75
C PRO A 753 -10.17 -1.49 20.51
N GLY A 754 -10.22 -1.26 21.82
CA GLY A 754 -9.07 -0.97 22.68
C GLY A 754 -8.18 0.20 22.21
N ASP A 755 -6.90 0.13 22.57
CA ASP A 755 -5.85 1.08 22.15
C ASP A 755 -5.62 1.10 20.63
N THR A 756 -5.85 -0.02 19.95
CA THR A 756 -5.77 -0.11 18.49
C THR A 756 -6.80 0.80 17.81
N GLY A 757 -7.97 1.01 18.42
CA GLY A 757 -9.03 1.87 17.88
C GLY A 757 -8.61 3.33 17.63
N PRO A 758 -8.13 4.07 18.65
CA PRO A 758 -7.54 5.41 18.46
C PRO A 758 -6.40 5.44 17.44
N LEU A 759 -5.53 4.43 17.42
CA LEU A 759 -4.43 4.33 16.46
C LEU A 759 -4.92 4.13 15.02
N LEU A 760 -5.95 3.31 14.81
CA LEU A 760 -6.59 3.08 13.51
C LEU A 760 -7.28 4.35 13.01
N ARG A 761 -8.03 5.04 13.88
CA ARG A 761 -8.63 6.34 13.53
C ARG A 761 -7.56 7.36 13.12
N LYS A 762 -6.45 7.42 13.86
CA LYS A 762 -5.32 8.28 13.49
C LYS A 762 -4.70 7.87 12.15
N MET A 763 -4.48 6.58 11.91
CA MET A 763 -3.91 6.09 10.64
C MET A 763 -4.81 6.45 9.45
N LEU A 764 -6.12 6.22 9.54
CA LEU A 764 -7.06 6.58 8.46
C LEU A 764 -7.01 8.09 8.16
N ASN A 765 -6.88 8.93 9.18
CA ASN A 765 -6.70 10.37 9.00
C ASN A 765 -5.32 10.74 8.40
N ASP A 766 -4.22 10.18 8.93
CA ASP A 766 -2.83 10.43 8.50
C ASP A 766 -2.65 10.13 6.99
N GLU A 767 -3.30 9.07 6.50
CA GLU A 767 -3.19 8.59 5.11
C GLU A 767 -4.32 9.11 4.19
N HIS A 768 -5.16 10.04 4.69
CA HIS A 768 -6.31 10.63 3.98
C HIS A 768 -7.35 9.62 3.44
N LEU A 769 -7.66 8.62 4.27
CA LEU A 769 -8.63 7.54 4.06
C LEU A 769 -9.94 7.75 4.83
N ASN A 770 -10.29 9.01 5.10
CA ASN A 770 -11.48 9.42 5.88
C ASN A 770 -12.81 8.86 5.32
N ASP A 771 -12.83 8.52 4.04
CA ASP A 771 -13.94 7.92 3.32
C ASP A 771 -14.19 6.44 3.72
N ILE A 772 -13.21 5.79 4.38
CA ILE A 772 -13.39 4.48 5.03
C ILE A 772 -14.07 4.69 6.39
N PRO A 773 -15.29 4.17 6.61
CA PRO A 773 -15.95 4.32 7.90
C PRO A 773 -15.20 3.55 9.00
N PHE A 774 -15.08 4.15 10.19
CA PHE A 774 -14.66 3.45 11.40
C PHE A 774 -15.58 3.83 12.58
N LYS A 775 -16.74 3.16 12.60
CA LYS A 775 -17.86 3.38 13.53
C LYS A 775 -18.39 2.02 14.05
N LYS A 776 -19.30 2.01 15.04
CA LYS A 776 -19.82 0.74 15.62
C LYS A 776 -20.61 -0.09 14.60
N GLU A 777 -21.22 0.54 13.58
CA GLU A 777 -21.99 -0.15 12.55
C GLU A 777 -21.11 -1.14 11.77
N ASN A 778 -19.94 -0.69 11.29
CA ASN A 778 -18.98 -1.49 10.51
C ASN A 778 -17.78 -2.03 11.31
N THR A 779 -17.81 -1.93 12.64
CA THR A 779 -16.78 -2.45 13.54
C THR A 779 -17.35 -3.52 14.45
N PHE A 780 -16.77 -4.71 14.42
CA PHE A 780 -17.21 -5.90 15.13
C PHE A 780 -16.13 -6.37 16.10
N CYS A 781 -16.52 -6.86 17.27
CA CYS A 781 -15.59 -7.30 18.30
C CYS A 781 -16.00 -8.69 18.78
N PHE A 782 -15.13 -9.67 18.59
CA PHE A 782 -15.39 -11.07 18.97
C PHE A 782 -14.15 -11.73 19.57
N ASP A 783 -14.34 -12.92 20.11
CA ASP A 783 -13.37 -13.67 20.88
C ASP A 783 -13.47 -15.17 20.52
N SER A 784 -12.38 -15.77 20.04
CA SER A 784 -12.36 -17.18 19.60
C SER A 784 -11.86 -18.15 20.66
N GLU A 785 -11.61 -17.65 21.87
CA GLU A 785 -11.16 -18.43 23.02
C GLU A 785 -12.18 -19.50 23.45
N SER A 786 -13.47 -19.32 23.18
CA SER A 786 -14.48 -20.36 23.40
C SER A 786 -14.25 -21.62 22.53
N PHE A 787 -13.67 -21.46 21.33
CA PHE A 787 -13.23 -22.59 20.50
C PHE A 787 -11.89 -23.16 20.98
N ARG A 788 -10.96 -22.31 21.45
CA ARG A 788 -9.70 -22.79 22.06
C ARG A 788 -9.94 -23.64 23.30
N TYR A 789 -10.93 -23.28 24.12
CA TYR A 789 -11.41 -24.10 25.24
C TYR A 789 -11.90 -25.49 24.79
N LEU A 790 -12.72 -25.57 23.73
CA LEU A 790 -13.19 -26.84 23.19
C LEU A 790 -12.04 -27.73 22.68
N ALA A 791 -11.05 -27.14 22.00
CA ALA A 791 -9.85 -27.86 21.57
C ALA A 791 -9.02 -28.35 22.76
N ALA A 792 -8.74 -27.47 23.73
CA ALA A 792 -7.97 -27.79 24.95
C ALA A 792 -8.64 -28.92 25.77
N LYS A 793 -9.98 -28.88 25.94
CA LYS A 793 -10.73 -29.95 26.60
C LYS A 793 -10.64 -31.29 25.87
N LYS A 794 -10.59 -31.30 24.53
CA LYS A 794 -10.37 -32.54 23.73
C LYS A 794 -8.93 -33.04 23.83
N CYS A 795 -7.98 -32.19 24.20
CA CYS A 795 -6.61 -32.55 24.58
C CYS A 795 -6.44 -32.88 26.07
N ASN A 796 -7.54 -33.14 26.80
CA ASN A 796 -7.57 -33.47 28.24
C ASN A 796 -7.02 -32.36 29.17
N ILE A 797 -7.10 -31.09 28.76
CA ILE A 797 -6.79 -29.96 29.63
C ILE A 797 -8.05 -29.57 30.42
N ASP A 798 -7.94 -29.57 31.75
CA ASP A 798 -9.01 -29.19 32.66
C ASP A 798 -9.01 -27.70 33.01
N PHE A 799 -10.19 -27.22 33.40
CA PHE A 799 -10.51 -25.83 33.68
C PHE A 799 -11.53 -25.79 34.83
N ASP A 800 -11.43 -24.78 35.69
CA ASP A 800 -12.39 -24.59 36.78
C ASP A 800 -13.73 -24.01 36.32
N ASP A 801 -14.74 -24.02 37.21
CA ASP A 801 -16.09 -23.52 36.89
C ASP A 801 -16.13 -22.02 36.58
N TYR A 802 -15.23 -21.20 37.15
CA TYR A 802 -15.17 -19.76 36.88
C TYR A 802 -14.61 -19.51 35.47
N GLN A 803 -13.49 -20.15 35.12
CA GLN A 803 -12.94 -20.18 33.77
C GLN A 803 -13.98 -20.66 32.76
N LYS A 804 -14.77 -21.69 33.11
CA LYS A 804 -15.83 -22.21 32.26
C LYS A 804 -16.95 -21.20 32.00
N GLN A 805 -17.43 -20.46 33.01
CA GLN A 805 -18.40 -19.38 32.81
C GLN A 805 -17.85 -18.27 31.91
N GLU A 806 -16.56 -17.95 32.06
CA GLU A 806 -15.85 -17.01 31.21
C GLU A 806 -15.84 -17.42 29.73
N TYR A 807 -15.63 -18.71 29.41
CA TYR A 807 -15.76 -19.22 28.04
C TYR A 807 -17.21 -19.24 27.54
N ILE A 808 -18.20 -19.49 28.41
CA ILE A 808 -19.64 -19.39 28.06
C ILE A 808 -20.02 -17.95 27.70
N SER A 809 -19.52 -16.96 28.46
CA SER A 809 -19.70 -15.54 28.19
C SER A 809 -19.10 -15.12 26.83
N SER A 810 -17.90 -15.62 26.54
CA SER A 810 -17.20 -15.45 25.25
C SER A 810 -17.98 -16.02 24.07
N TRP A 811 -18.48 -17.26 24.18
CA TRP A 811 -19.33 -17.88 23.16
C TRP A 811 -20.57 -17.02 22.89
N ASN A 812 -21.32 -16.67 23.93
CA ASN A 812 -22.59 -15.94 23.81
C ASN A 812 -22.42 -14.54 23.23
N THR A 813 -21.29 -13.87 23.48
CA THR A 813 -21.00 -12.54 22.94
C THR A 813 -20.54 -12.61 21.49
N SER A 814 -19.64 -13.55 21.18
CA SER A 814 -19.10 -13.74 19.82
C SER A 814 -20.14 -14.27 18.83
N VAL A 815 -21.10 -15.09 19.27
CA VAL A 815 -22.29 -15.48 18.49
C VAL A 815 -23.09 -14.23 18.08
N LYS A 816 -23.42 -13.34 19.03
CA LYS A 816 -24.20 -12.12 18.76
C LYS A 816 -23.50 -11.17 17.80
N GLU A 817 -22.21 -10.92 17.99
CA GLU A 817 -21.43 -10.06 17.08
C GLU A 817 -21.20 -10.73 15.71
N SER A 818 -21.14 -12.06 15.62
CA SER A 818 -21.12 -12.79 14.34
C SER A 818 -22.43 -12.66 13.57
N ILE A 819 -23.59 -12.77 14.24
CA ILE A 819 -24.90 -12.51 13.62
C ILE A 819 -25.00 -11.05 13.15
N ARG A 820 -24.54 -10.09 13.98
CA ARG A 820 -24.51 -8.68 13.61
C ARG A 820 -23.63 -8.42 12.38
N LEU A 821 -22.50 -9.13 12.26
CA LEU A 821 -21.60 -9.07 11.09
C LEU A 821 -22.29 -9.58 9.82
N LEU A 822 -22.94 -10.75 9.87
CA LEU A 822 -23.67 -11.30 8.72
C LEU A 822 -24.79 -10.36 8.26
N ASN A 823 -25.59 -9.85 9.20
CA ASN A 823 -26.69 -8.92 8.90
C ASN A 823 -26.18 -7.62 8.28
N PHE A 824 -25.03 -7.09 8.73
CA PHE A 824 -24.41 -5.92 8.12
C PHE A 824 -23.91 -6.22 6.69
N ILE A 825 -23.23 -7.35 6.47
CA ILE A 825 -22.72 -7.75 5.15
C ILE A 825 -23.86 -7.92 4.14
N GLN A 826 -25.04 -8.41 4.56
CA GLN A 826 -26.23 -8.49 3.72
C GLN A 826 -26.80 -7.12 3.30
N THR A 827 -26.44 -6.03 3.98
CA THR A 827 -26.79 -4.65 3.58
C THR A 827 -25.73 -3.96 2.72
N CYS A 828 -24.55 -4.56 2.55
CA CYS A 828 -23.50 -4.02 1.69
C CYS A 828 -23.84 -4.27 0.20
N GLU A 829 -23.80 -3.22 -0.62
CA GLU A 829 -23.92 -3.34 -2.07
C GLU A 829 -22.79 -4.25 -2.63
N PRO A 830 -23.11 -5.23 -3.49
CA PRO A 830 -22.11 -6.11 -4.10
C PRO A 830 -21.01 -5.34 -4.82
N TYR A 831 -19.77 -5.65 -4.47
CA TYR A 831 -18.58 -4.99 -4.94
C TYR A 831 -18.02 -5.67 -6.20
N TYR A 832 -18.49 -5.28 -7.38
CA TYR A 832 -18.12 -5.91 -8.65
C TYR A 832 -16.67 -5.64 -9.06
N LEU A 833 -15.92 -6.71 -9.37
CA LEU A 833 -14.49 -6.66 -9.66
C LEU A 833 -14.15 -6.42 -11.14
N GLU A 834 -15.16 -6.32 -12.02
CA GLU A 834 -14.97 -6.06 -13.46
C GLU A 834 -15.11 -4.57 -13.84
N GLU A 835 -15.69 -3.74 -12.98
CA GLU A 835 -15.91 -2.30 -13.24
C GLU A 835 -14.66 -1.44 -12.94
N TRP A 836 -13.47 -2.06 -12.94
CA TRP A 836 -12.40 -1.67 -12.03
C TRP A 836 -11.09 -1.22 -12.67
N ILE A 837 -10.77 0.06 -12.43
CA ILE A 837 -9.67 0.79 -13.05
C ILE A 837 -8.61 1.15 -12.00
N SER A 838 -7.67 0.23 -11.77
CA SER A 838 -6.45 0.48 -10.97
C SER A 838 -5.18 -0.01 -11.70
N PRO A 839 -3.99 0.57 -11.46
CA PRO A 839 -2.76 0.16 -12.14
C PRO A 839 -2.37 -1.30 -11.84
N ARG A 840 -2.55 -1.75 -10.59
CA ARG A 840 -2.24 -3.13 -10.19
C ARG A 840 -3.18 -4.14 -10.85
N ARG A 841 -4.45 -3.79 -11.05
CA ARG A 841 -5.41 -4.61 -11.83
C ARG A 841 -4.99 -4.72 -13.31
N VAL A 842 -4.61 -3.60 -13.94
CA VAL A 842 -4.10 -3.59 -15.34
C VAL A 842 -2.93 -4.56 -15.52
N THR A 843 -1.95 -4.54 -14.60
CA THR A 843 -0.79 -5.45 -14.67
C THR A 843 -1.19 -6.93 -14.65
N LEU A 844 -2.20 -7.30 -13.84
CA LEU A 844 -2.71 -8.67 -13.76
C LEU A 844 -3.51 -9.06 -15.01
N ASP A 845 -4.31 -8.15 -15.57
CA ASP A 845 -5.04 -8.39 -16.82
C ASP A 845 -4.11 -8.52 -18.03
N ILE A 846 -3.08 -7.67 -18.16
CA ILE A 846 -2.08 -7.79 -19.24
C ILE A 846 -1.32 -9.12 -19.13
N SER A 847 -0.96 -9.54 -17.91
CA SER A 847 -0.33 -10.84 -17.67
C SER A 847 -1.22 -12.02 -18.10
N MET A 848 -2.51 -12.01 -17.72
CA MET A 848 -3.49 -13.00 -18.17
C MET A 848 -3.67 -13.01 -19.70
N LEU A 849 -3.66 -11.84 -20.33
CA LEU A 849 -3.87 -11.68 -21.78
C LEU A 849 -2.64 -12.04 -22.62
N ALA A 850 -1.44 -12.07 -22.04
CA ALA A 850 -0.18 -12.27 -22.77
C ALA A 850 -0.21 -13.51 -23.68
N ARG A 851 -0.64 -14.66 -23.14
CA ARG A 851 -0.77 -15.90 -23.94
C ARG A 851 -1.94 -15.86 -24.94
N PRO A 852 -3.21 -15.57 -24.56
CA PRO A 852 -4.31 -15.42 -25.52
C PRO A 852 -4.02 -14.51 -26.72
N LEU A 853 -3.28 -13.42 -26.51
CA LEU A 853 -2.85 -12.49 -27.56
C LEU A 853 -1.76 -13.08 -28.44
N MET A 854 -0.76 -13.77 -27.86
CA MET A 854 0.31 -14.39 -28.65
C MET A 854 -0.15 -15.65 -29.40
N GLU A 855 -1.03 -16.48 -28.86
CA GLU A 855 -1.65 -17.61 -29.59
C GLU A 855 -2.51 -17.10 -30.76
N THR A 856 -3.22 -15.97 -30.57
CA THR A 856 -3.95 -15.26 -31.64
C THR A 856 -3.00 -14.66 -32.69
N LEU A 857 -1.86 -14.08 -32.28
CA LEU A 857 -0.82 -13.60 -33.19
C LEU A 857 -0.32 -14.75 -34.08
N ARG A 858 -0.01 -15.91 -33.49
CA ARG A 858 0.45 -17.11 -34.20
C ARG A 858 -0.58 -17.61 -35.22
N LEU A 859 -1.86 -17.63 -34.85
CA LEU A 859 -2.97 -17.96 -35.75
C LEU A 859 -3.04 -17.02 -36.97
N ILE A 860 -2.84 -15.72 -36.78
CA ILE A 860 -2.84 -14.74 -37.88
C ILE A 860 -1.66 -14.99 -38.82
N ILE A 861 -0.47 -15.37 -38.29
CA ILE A 861 0.70 -15.70 -39.11
C ILE A 861 0.43 -16.96 -39.96
N TYR A 862 -0.12 -18.03 -39.38
CA TYR A 862 -0.48 -19.24 -40.13
C TYR A 862 -1.46 -18.92 -41.28
N ASN A 863 -2.52 -18.16 -41.00
CA ASN A 863 -3.48 -17.76 -42.03
C ASN A 863 -2.88 -16.84 -43.10
N SER A 864 -1.95 -15.94 -42.73
CA SER A 864 -1.18 -15.17 -43.71
C SER A 864 -0.38 -16.09 -44.64
N LYS A 865 0.28 -17.14 -44.11
CA LYS A 865 1.06 -18.07 -44.94
C LYS A 865 0.20 -18.99 -45.82
N ILE A 866 -0.98 -19.41 -45.35
CA ILE A 866 -1.99 -20.10 -46.18
C ILE A 866 -2.39 -19.23 -47.38
N ASN A 867 -2.69 -17.95 -47.14
CA ASN A 867 -3.08 -17.01 -48.18
C ASN A 867 -1.94 -16.72 -49.16
N GLU A 868 -0.71 -16.51 -48.68
CA GLU A 868 0.49 -16.38 -49.53
C GLU A 868 0.76 -17.63 -50.37
N ALA A 869 0.45 -18.83 -49.86
CA ALA A 869 0.57 -20.09 -50.58
C ALA A 869 -0.61 -20.38 -51.53
N LYS A 870 -1.59 -19.47 -51.65
CA LYS A 870 -2.84 -19.62 -52.42
C LYS A 870 -3.72 -20.80 -51.99
N LEU A 871 -3.56 -21.29 -50.75
CA LEU A 871 -4.36 -22.38 -50.17
C LEU A 871 -5.69 -21.87 -49.57
N SER A 872 -6.23 -20.77 -50.09
CA SER A 872 -7.27 -19.94 -49.46
C SER A 872 -8.70 -20.50 -49.52
N ALA A 873 -8.89 -21.76 -49.91
CA ALA A 873 -10.17 -22.46 -49.71
C ALA A 873 -10.42 -22.79 -48.23
N ASN A 874 -9.33 -22.89 -47.44
CA ASN A 874 -9.34 -23.24 -46.03
C ASN A 874 -8.60 -22.19 -45.18
N GLN A 875 -8.72 -22.29 -43.86
CA GLN A 875 -8.04 -21.49 -42.86
C GLN A 875 -7.76 -22.32 -41.60
N MET A 876 -6.75 -21.93 -40.84
CA MET A 876 -6.61 -22.36 -39.46
C MET A 876 -7.65 -21.66 -38.59
N ALA A 877 -8.41 -22.44 -37.83
CA ALA A 877 -9.22 -22.00 -36.71
C ALA A 877 -8.52 -22.34 -35.38
N LEU A 878 -8.90 -21.65 -34.31
CA LEU A 878 -8.37 -21.85 -32.95
C LEU A 878 -9.51 -22.20 -31.99
N ASN A 879 -9.39 -23.35 -31.34
CA ASN A 879 -10.24 -23.80 -30.25
C ASN A 879 -9.47 -23.72 -28.93
N SER A 880 -10.19 -23.45 -27.84
CA SER A 880 -9.62 -23.34 -26.50
C SER A 880 -10.55 -24.02 -25.52
N ASN A 881 -9.95 -24.75 -24.57
CA ASN A 881 -10.63 -25.57 -23.59
C ASN A 881 -10.07 -25.29 -22.18
N SER A 882 -10.95 -25.29 -21.18
CA SER A 882 -10.57 -25.12 -19.78
C SER A 882 -9.81 -26.34 -19.22
N VAL A 883 -8.96 -26.10 -18.22
CA VAL A 883 -8.06 -27.07 -17.59
C VAL A 883 -8.23 -26.99 -16.07
N ASN A 884 -8.53 -28.10 -15.41
CA ASN A 884 -8.77 -28.15 -13.97
C ASN A 884 -7.53 -28.52 -13.13
N ILE A 885 -6.44 -28.97 -13.75
CA ILE A 885 -5.18 -29.32 -13.06
C ILE A 885 -4.07 -28.28 -13.28
N ASP A 886 -3.10 -28.23 -12.38
CA ASP A 886 -1.93 -27.35 -12.52
C ASP A 886 -0.83 -28.01 -13.36
N MET A 887 -0.53 -27.37 -14.50
CA MET A 887 0.55 -27.75 -15.40
C MET A 887 1.16 -26.51 -16.05
N CYS A 888 2.40 -26.64 -16.48
CA CYS A 888 3.06 -25.70 -17.37
C CYS A 888 3.49 -26.37 -18.68
N THR A 889 4.09 -25.62 -19.60
CA THR A 889 4.64 -26.12 -20.88
C THR A 889 5.69 -27.22 -20.74
N HIS A 890 6.24 -27.47 -19.53
CA HIS A 890 7.13 -28.59 -19.23
C HIS A 890 6.41 -29.81 -18.61
N CYS A 891 5.26 -29.62 -17.95
CA CYS A 891 4.49 -30.70 -17.33
C CYS A 891 3.38 -31.28 -18.22
N ALA A 892 2.97 -30.55 -19.26
CA ALA A 892 1.95 -31.00 -20.19
C ALA A 892 2.48 -32.09 -21.15
N GLN A 893 1.62 -33.03 -21.53
CA GLN A 893 1.97 -34.04 -22.52
C GLN A 893 1.97 -33.41 -23.92
N ILE A 894 3.13 -33.39 -24.57
CA ILE A 894 3.29 -32.87 -25.94
C ILE A 894 3.01 -33.97 -26.97
N ASN A 895 2.36 -33.60 -28.08
CA ASN A 895 2.29 -34.40 -29.30
C ASN A 895 2.61 -33.45 -30.48
N VAL A 896 3.40 -33.91 -31.45
CA VAL A 896 3.56 -33.20 -32.73
C VAL A 896 2.52 -33.76 -33.70
N VAL A 897 1.75 -32.89 -34.35
CA VAL A 897 0.62 -33.27 -35.23
C VAL A 897 0.60 -32.43 -36.51
N ASP A 898 0.14 -33.00 -37.61
CA ASP A 898 -0.10 -32.33 -38.89
C ASP A 898 -1.51 -31.73 -38.93
N ILE A 899 -1.61 -30.44 -39.26
CA ILE A 899 -2.90 -29.71 -39.35
C ILE A 899 -2.86 -28.80 -40.58
N GLY A 900 -3.45 -29.29 -41.67
CA GLY A 900 -3.39 -28.62 -42.97
C GLY A 900 -1.95 -28.56 -43.48
N PRO A 901 -1.42 -27.38 -43.86
CA PRO A 901 -0.06 -27.24 -44.38
C PRO A 901 1.02 -27.04 -43.30
N PHE A 902 0.69 -27.18 -42.01
CA PHE A 902 1.63 -26.97 -40.89
C PHE A 902 1.72 -28.20 -39.98
N TRP A 903 2.87 -28.38 -39.36
CA TRP A 903 3.04 -29.25 -38.20
C TRP A 903 3.01 -28.42 -36.92
N LEU A 904 2.46 -28.94 -35.82
CA LEU A 904 2.20 -28.19 -34.60
C LEU A 904 2.48 -29.02 -33.33
N ILE A 905 3.01 -28.37 -32.31
CA ILE A 905 3.10 -28.90 -30.95
C ILE A 905 1.75 -28.68 -30.25
N GLN A 906 1.04 -29.77 -29.93
CA GLN A 906 -0.19 -29.76 -29.14
C GLN A 906 0.06 -30.24 -27.71
N TYR A 907 -0.28 -29.39 -26.75
CA TYR A 907 -0.30 -29.72 -25.32
C TYR A 907 -1.59 -30.43 -24.92
N LYS A 908 -1.48 -31.57 -24.23
CA LYS A 908 -2.59 -32.35 -23.67
C LYS A 908 -2.43 -32.53 -22.16
N GLN A 909 -3.55 -32.79 -21.47
CA GLN A 909 -3.53 -33.17 -20.06
C GLN A 909 -2.93 -34.59 -19.90
N PRO A 910 -2.11 -34.86 -18.86
CA PRO A 910 -1.62 -36.22 -18.57
C PRO A 910 -2.76 -37.20 -18.27
N ILE A 911 -2.65 -38.43 -18.77
CA ILE A 911 -3.80 -39.34 -18.90
C ILE A 911 -4.13 -40.16 -17.62
N LEU A 912 -3.18 -40.41 -16.70
CA LEU A 912 -3.43 -41.30 -15.54
C LEU A 912 -2.84 -40.85 -14.17
N LYS A 913 -3.78 -40.61 -13.25
CA LYS A 913 -3.84 -41.05 -11.83
C LYS A 913 -2.54 -41.26 -11.04
N THR A 914 -2.21 -40.29 -10.18
CA THR A 914 -2.33 -40.42 -8.69
C THR A 914 -2.09 -39.04 -8.05
N ASP A 915 -0.99 -38.39 -8.40
CA ASP A 915 -0.70 -37.00 -8.05
C ASP A 915 -1.47 -36.02 -8.96
N LYS A 916 -2.43 -35.25 -8.40
CA LYS A 916 -3.04 -34.12 -9.11
C LYS A 916 -2.04 -32.98 -9.40
N ASN A 917 -0.96 -32.89 -8.62
CA ASN A 917 -0.11 -31.71 -8.51
C ASN A 917 1.25 -31.87 -9.21
N GLN A 918 1.34 -32.53 -10.38
CA GLN A 918 2.62 -32.84 -11.04
C GLN A 918 3.58 -31.63 -11.20
N HIS A 919 3.03 -30.40 -11.23
CA HIS A 919 3.78 -29.14 -11.19
C HIS A 919 4.80 -29.04 -10.02
N TYR A 920 4.61 -29.72 -8.88
CA TYR A 920 5.59 -29.66 -7.77
C TYR A 920 6.96 -30.24 -8.13
N ARG A 921 7.04 -31.11 -9.16
CA ARG A 921 8.30 -31.67 -9.69
C ARG A 921 8.96 -30.79 -10.74
N CYS A 922 8.33 -29.69 -11.14
CA CYS A 922 8.81 -28.83 -12.22
C CYS A 922 10.05 -28.02 -11.80
N PRO A 923 11.09 -27.90 -12.65
CA PRO A 923 12.30 -27.15 -12.30
C PRO A 923 12.01 -25.68 -11.97
N LYS A 924 12.28 -25.26 -10.72
CA LYS A 924 12.03 -23.88 -10.24
C LYS A 924 12.80 -22.79 -10.99
N ASN A 925 13.80 -23.16 -11.80
CA ASN A 925 14.67 -22.25 -12.55
C ASN A 925 14.46 -22.34 -14.08
N GLY A 926 13.43 -23.05 -14.55
CA GLY A 926 13.12 -23.19 -15.99
C GLY A 926 12.17 -22.13 -16.53
N ARG A 927 12.34 -21.72 -17.79
CA ARG A 927 11.41 -20.83 -18.52
C ARG A 927 10.18 -21.60 -19.03
N HIS A 928 9.31 -22.05 -18.14
CA HIS A 928 8.04 -22.71 -18.50
C HIS A 928 6.84 -21.84 -18.11
N PHE A 929 5.74 -21.97 -18.87
CA PHE A 929 4.55 -21.11 -18.74
C PHE A 929 3.36 -21.91 -18.22
N SER A 930 2.59 -21.36 -17.28
CA SER A 930 1.33 -21.97 -16.83
C SER A 930 0.35 -22.15 -18.01
N ILE A 931 -0.24 -23.34 -18.12
CA ILE A 931 -1.24 -23.66 -19.14
C ILE A 931 -2.63 -23.58 -18.49
N GLU A 932 -3.15 -22.35 -18.42
CA GLU A 932 -4.48 -22.08 -17.89
C GLU A 932 -5.61 -22.37 -18.89
N SER A 933 -5.28 -22.65 -20.15
CA SER A 933 -6.18 -23.23 -21.14
C SER A 933 -5.39 -24.06 -22.15
N ILE A 934 -5.96 -25.16 -22.61
CA ILE A 934 -5.41 -25.90 -23.76
C ILE A 934 -5.91 -25.24 -25.03
N VAL A 935 -5.01 -25.04 -25.98
CA VAL A 935 -5.28 -24.48 -27.30
C VAL A 935 -5.10 -25.60 -28.33
N THR A 936 -6.09 -25.78 -29.19
CA THR A 936 -6.04 -26.68 -30.34
C THR A 936 -6.32 -25.91 -31.62
N TYR A 937 -5.74 -26.38 -32.73
CA TYR A 937 -5.90 -25.79 -34.05
C TYR A 937 -6.62 -26.78 -34.97
N GLU A 938 -7.41 -26.28 -35.91
CA GLU A 938 -8.18 -27.08 -36.88
C GLU A 938 -8.13 -26.41 -38.27
N PHE A 939 -8.02 -27.19 -39.35
CA PHE A 939 -7.95 -26.66 -40.71
C PHE A 939 -9.31 -26.77 -41.41
N VAL A 940 -10.09 -25.68 -41.37
CA VAL A 940 -11.51 -25.63 -41.76
C VAL A 940 -11.71 -24.86 -43.07
N ALA A 941 -12.81 -25.12 -43.78
CA ALA A 941 -13.17 -24.35 -44.97
C ALA A 941 -13.43 -22.86 -44.63
N GLN A 942 -13.10 -21.94 -45.54
CA GLN A 942 -13.43 -20.52 -45.39
C GLN A 942 -14.90 -20.24 -45.74
N PRO A 943 -15.63 -19.43 -44.95
CA PRO A 943 -16.90 -18.85 -45.38
C PRO A 943 -16.71 -17.96 -46.61
N ALA A 944 -17.56 -18.14 -47.63
CA ALA A 944 -17.46 -17.39 -48.87
C ALA A 944 -17.69 -15.88 -48.66
N GLY A 945 -16.65 -15.07 -48.89
CA GLY A 945 -16.75 -13.59 -48.90
C GLY A 945 -15.51 -12.83 -48.41
N LEU A 946 -14.61 -13.46 -47.64
CA LEU A 946 -13.47 -12.79 -47.00
C LEU A 946 -12.28 -12.54 -47.96
N LYS A 947 -12.38 -11.51 -48.82
CA LYS A 947 -11.24 -11.03 -49.62
C LYS A 947 -10.20 -10.29 -48.74
N ASN A 948 -8.92 -10.46 -49.08
CA ASN A 948 -7.84 -10.56 -48.08
C ASN A 948 -7.05 -9.27 -47.75
N GLU A 949 -7.49 -8.08 -48.17
CA GLU A 949 -6.63 -6.87 -48.14
C GLU A 949 -6.66 -6.08 -46.81
N ARG A 950 -7.69 -6.28 -45.96
CA ARG A 950 -7.78 -5.58 -44.65
C ARG A 950 -6.87 -6.15 -43.54
N TRP A 951 -6.22 -7.29 -43.76
CA TRP A 951 -5.49 -8.00 -42.69
C TRP A 951 -4.18 -7.32 -42.27
N GLN A 952 -3.40 -6.74 -43.19
CA GLN A 952 -2.07 -6.21 -42.85
C GLN A 952 -2.13 -4.97 -41.93
N SER A 953 -3.09 -4.08 -42.16
CA SER A 953 -3.33 -2.91 -41.30
C SER A 953 -3.92 -3.32 -39.95
N SER A 954 -4.83 -4.31 -39.93
CA SER A 954 -5.36 -4.90 -38.70
C SER A 954 -4.25 -5.56 -37.85
N PHE A 955 -3.35 -6.32 -38.48
CA PHE A 955 -2.21 -6.96 -37.82
C PHE A 955 -1.21 -5.96 -37.22
N ARG A 956 -0.84 -4.90 -37.97
CA ARG A 956 0.04 -3.84 -37.43
C ARG A 956 -0.59 -3.13 -36.24
N ASN A 957 -1.90 -2.85 -36.29
CA ASN A 957 -2.64 -2.26 -35.17
C ASN A 957 -2.69 -3.21 -33.94
N PHE A 958 -2.92 -4.50 -34.16
CA PHE A 958 -2.90 -5.52 -33.09
C PHE A 958 -1.52 -5.58 -32.39
N LEU A 959 -0.43 -5.62 -33.15
CA LEU A 959 0.92 -5.65 -32.60
C LEU A 959 1.25 -4.37 -31.82
N TYR A 960 0.96 -3.20 -32.41
CA TYR A 960 1.16 -1.90 -31.78
C TYR A 960 0.35 -1.73 -30.47
N LYS A 961 -0.86 -2.29 -30.40
CA LYS A 961 -1.63 -2.37 -29.15
C LYS A 961 -0.93 -3.19 -28.08
N CYS A 962 -0.38 -4.35 -28.42
CA CYS A 962 0.43 -5.17 -27.50
C CYS A 962 1.70 -4.43 -27.05
N ASP A 963 2.32 -3.64 -27.93
CA ASP A 963 3.47 -2.81 -27.59
C ASP A 963 3.10 -1.66 -26.63
N ARG A 964 1.94 -1.02 -26.80
CA ARG A 964 1.42 -0.03 -25.83
C ARG A 964 1.08 -0.64 -24.48
N LEU A 965 0.59 -1.89 -24.42
CA LEU A 965 0.41 -2.60 -23.14
C LEU A 965 1.75 -2.81 -22.42
N HIS A 966 2.78 -3.30 -23.12
CA HIS A 966 4.14 -3.43 -22.58
C HIS A 966 4.74 -2.07 -22.18
N HIS A 967 4.50 -1.01 -22.94
CA HIS A 967 4.91 0.36 -22.58
C HIS A 967 4.25 0.85 -21.27
N PHE A 968 2.95 0.57 -21.06
CA PHE A 968 2.31 0.86 -19.77
C PHE A 968 2.91 0.09 -18.60
N LEU A 969 3.26 -1.19 -18.79
CA LEU A 969 3.90 -2.01 -17.75
C LEU A 969 5.22 -1.37 -17.27
N ARG A 970 6.10 -0.96 -18.20
CA ARG A 970 7.35 -0.25 -17.88
C ARG A 970 7.13 1.06 -17.11
N GLN A 971 6.00 1.73 -17.33
CA GLN A 971 5.64 2.95 -16.58
C GLN A 971 5.31 2.68 -15.10
N GLN A 972 5.13 1.41 -14.68
CA GLN A 972 4.84 1.06 -13.28
C GLN A 972 6.10 0.78 -12.44
N GLY A 973 7.21 0.30 -13.03
CA GLY A 973 8.51 0.15 -12.35
C GLY A 973 9.33 -1.11 -12.71
N PRO A 974 10.61 -1.20 -12.29
CA PRO A 974 11.63 -2.07 -12.88
C PRO A 974 11.62 -3.53 -12.42
N SER A 975 10.45 -4.06 -12.04
CA SER A 975 10.20 -5.51 -12.08
C SER A 975 8.91 -5.84 -12.84
N VAL A 976 8.44 -4.88 -13.65
CA VAL A 976 7.44 -5.03 -14.69
C VAL A 976 8.09 -4.70 -16.06
N ASP A 977 9.44 -4.75 -16.11
CA ASP A 977 10.28 -4.50 -17.29
C ASP A 977 10.32 -5.68 -18.27
N ASP A 978 9.97 -6.89 -17.81
CA ASP A 978 9.81 -8.06 -18.66
C ASP A 978 8.58 -7.90 -19.56
N ASP A 979 8.82 -7.77 -20.86
CA ASP A 979 7.78 -7.88 -21.90
C ASP A 979 7.10 -9.26 -21.76
N PRO A 980 5.83 -9.36 -21.34
CA PRO A 980 5.20 -10.66 -21.07
C PRO A 980 4.87 -11.43 -22.35
N PHE A 981 4.93 -10.77 -23.51
CA PHE A 981 4.69 -11.34 -24.83
C PHE A 981 5.97 -11.93 -25.43
N LEU A 982 7.13 -11.29 -25.18
CA LEU A 982 8.40 -11.67 -25.80
C LEU A 982 8.85 -13.11 -25.47
N PRO A 983 8.88 -13.59 -24.20
CA PRO A 983 9.22 -14.98 -23.89
C PRO A 983 8.29 -16.02 -24.54
N ILE A 984 7.04 -15.65 -24.84
CA ILE A 984 6.09 -16.52 -25.54
C ILE A 984 6.44 -16.59 -27.05
N ILE A 985 6.85 -15.46 -27.64
CA ILE A 985 7.39 -15.42 -29.01
C ILE A 985 8.71 -16.19 -29.09
N GLU A 986 9.59 -16.11 -28.09
CA GLU A 986 10.79 -16.95 -28.01
C GLU A 986 10.42 -18.44 -28.01
N ARG A 987 9.47 -18.86 -27.16
CA ARG A 987 9.01 -20.26 -27.14
C ARG A 987 8.43 -20.71 -28.48
N TYR A 988 7.68 -19.86 -29.20
CA TYR A 988 7.21 -20.23 -30.54
C TYR A 988 8.35 -20.36 -31.55
N LEU A 989 9.41 -19.56 -31.44
CA LEU A 989 10.60 -19.74 -32.28
C LEU A 989 11.28 -21.08 -32.01
N ASP A 990 11.44 -21.43 -30.72
CA ASP A 990 11.98 -22.73 -30.30
C ASP A 990 11.11 -23.89 -30.82
N GLU A 991 9.78 -23.82 -30.64
CA GLU A 991 8.81 -24.83 -31.12
C GLU A 991 8.87 -25.03 -32.66
N GLU A 992 8.85 -23.95 -33.45
CA GLU A 992 8.96 -24.05 -34.92
C GLU A 992 10.36 -24.56 -35.36
N GLN A 993 11.41 -24.26 -34.60
CA GLN A 993 12.77 -24.75 -34.84
C GLN A 993 12.90 -26.24 -34.49
N GLU A 994 12.30 -26.73 -33.39
CA GLU A 994 12.22 -28.16 -33.05
C GLU A 994 11.50 -28.94 -34.14
N ILE A 995 10.32 -28.48 -34.57
CA ILE A 995 9.55 -29.08 -35.67
C ILE A 995 10.39 -29.17 -36.96
N SER A 996 11.25 -28.19 -37.24
CA SER A 996 12.12 -28.18 -38.42
C SER A 996 13.29 -29.17 -38.39
N GLN A 997 13.56 -29.81 -37.25
CA GLN A 997 14.62 -30.81 -37.07
C GLN A 997 14.10 -32.25 -37.09
N ILE A 998 12.78 -32.46 -37.06
CA ILE A 998 12.21 -33.81 -37.04
C ILE A 998 12.35 -34.46 -38.43
N CYS A 999 13.14 -35.53 -38.50
CA CYS A 999 13.30 -36.31 -39.72
C CYS A 999 11.94 -36.87 -40.20
N ASN A 1000 11.75 -36.90 -41.52
CA ASN A 1000 10.52 -37.32 -42.21
C ASN A 1000 9.33 -36.34 -42.17
N ILE A 1001 9.48 -35.11 -41.66
CA ILE A 1001 8.45 -34.07 -41.66
C ILE A 1001 8.73 -32.97 -42.71
N ASN A 1002 7.70 -32.55 -43.46
CA ASN A 1002 7.79 -31.40 -44.38
C ASN A 1002 7.49 -30.08 -43.63
N SER A 1003 8.52 -29.47 -43.05
CA SER A 1003 8.43 -28.26 -42.25
C SER A 1003 8.54 -26.93 -43.05
N ASN A 1004 8.40 -26.94 -44.38
CA ASN A 1004 8.71 -25.76 -45.20
C ASN A 1004 7.82 -24.54 -44.86
N MET A 1005 6.54 -24.79 -44.56
CA MET A 1005 5.60 -23.74 -44.15
C MET A 1005 5.86 -23.24 -42.72
N ASN A 1006 6.26 -24.13 -41.81
CA ASN A 1006 6.73 -23.77 -40.47
C ASN A 1006 7.98 -22.87 -40.51
N ARG A 1007 8.93 -23.13 -41.42
CA ARG A 1007 10.10 -22.25 -41.63
C ARG A 1007 9.70 -20.81 -41.98
N ARG A 1008 8.70 -20.63 -42.86
CA ARG A 1008 8.12 -19.31 -43.21
C ARG A 1008 7.36 -18.64 -42.06
N VAL A 1009 6.90 -19.40 -41.07
CA VAL A 1009 6.30 -18.87 -39.82
C VAL A 1009 7.40 -18.40 -38.87
N HIS A 1010 8.45 -19.21 -38.68
CA HIS A 1010 9.65 -18.87 -37.90
C HIS A 1010 10.36 -17.60 -38.41
N GLU A 1011 10.45 -17.39 -39.73
CA GLU A 1011 10.95 -16.16 -40.35
C GLU A 1011 10.12 -14.91 -39.97
N VAL A 1012 8.79 -15.03 -39.97
CA VAL A 1012 7.88 -13.94 -39.57
C VAL A 1012 7.93 -13.69 -38.06
N LEU A 1013 7.99 -14.73 -37.22
CA LEU A 1013 8.16 -14.59 -35.77
C LEU A 1013 9.47 -13.86 -35.42
N ASN A 1014 10.58 -14.18 -36.10
CA ASN A 1014 11.86 -13.46 -35.95
C ASN A 1014 11.76 -11.99 -36.39
N THR A 1015 10.98 -11.71 -37.44
CA THR A 1015 10.75 -10.34 -37.92
C THR A 1015 9.90 -9.54 -36.90
N ILE A 1016 8.86 -10.15 -36.33
CA ILE A 1016 8.04 -9.55 -35.28
C ILE A 1016 8.87 -9.30 -34.01
N LYS A 1017 9.76 -10.22 -33.63
CA LYS A 1017 10.66 -10.06 -32.47
C LYS A 1017 11.50 -8.79 -32.59
N LYS A 1018 12.02 -8.47 -33.78
CA LYS A 1018 12.74 -7.21 -34.07
C LYS A 1018 11.82 -5.99 -34.02
N ILE A 1019 10.68 -6.03 -34.72
CA ILE A 1019 9.70 -4.92 -34.75
C ILE A 1019 9.22 -4.56 -33.34
N ARG A 1020 8.97 -5.54 -32.47
CA ARG A 1020 8.62 -5.28 -31.05
C ARG A 1020 9.74 -4.57 -30.29
N GLN A 1021 11.00 -4.95 -30.52
CA GLN A 1021 12.16 -4.31 -29.90
C GLN A 1021 12.32 -2.85 -30.39
N GLU A 1022 12.13 -2.61 -31.68
CA GLU A 1022 12.15 -1.27 -32.31
C GLU A 1022 10.99 -0.39 -31.78
N ASN A 1023 9.74 -0.88 -31.84
CA ASN A 1023 8.57 -0.19 -31.30
C ASN A 1023 8.73 0.13 -29.80
N SER A 1024 9.28 -0.81 -29.02
CA SER A 1024 9.52 -0.64 -27.59
C SER A 1024 10.56 0.44 -27.30
N GLN A 1025 11.59 0.60 -28.15
CA GLN A 1025 12.55 1.70 -28.05
C GLN A 1025 11.92 3.04 -28.47
N GLN A 1026 11.12 3.06 -29.54
CA GLN A 1026 10.45 4.27 -30.03
C GLN A 1026 9.42 4.82 -29.03
N LEU A 1027 8.56 3.94 -28.50
CA LEU A 1027 7.57 4.31 -27.47
C LEU A 1027 8.25 4.83 -26.21
N PHE A 1028 9.34 4.20 -25.77
CA PHE A 1028 10.12 4.68 -24.63
C PHE A 1028 10.75 6.06 -24.89
N GLY A 1029 11.33 6.28 -26.07
CA GLY A 1029 11.93 7.56 -26.46
C GLY A 1029 10.94 8.71 -26.67
N SER A 1030 9.63 8.42 -26.79
CA SER A 1030 8.59 9.44 -26.99
C SER A 1030 8.10 10.13 -25.70
N ASN A 1031 8.39 9.55 -24.53
CA ASN A 1031 7.80 9.91 -23.23
C ASN A 1031 6.24 9.93 -23.19
N GLU A 1032 5.54 9.29 -24.13
CA GLU A 1032 4.07 9.18 -24.11
C GLU A 1032 3.59 8.40 -22.87
N ARG A 1033 2.94 9.08 -21.91
CA ARG A 1033 2.32 8.45 -20.74
C ARG A 1033 0.90 7.99 -21.07
N LEU A 1034 0.60 6.73 -20.81
CA LEU A 1034 -0.72 6.14 -21.04
C LEU A 1034 -1.60 6.29 -19.80
N SER A 1035 -2.75 6.95 -19.94
CA SER A 1035 -3.76 6.97 -18.87
C SER A 1035 -4.43 5.61 -18.74
N LEU A 1036 -4.88 5.25 -17.52
CA LEU A 1036 -5.53 3.95 -17.27
C LEU A 1036 -6.73 3.72 -18.21
N ASN A 1037 -7.54 4.76 -18.49
CA ASN A 1037 -8.69 4.66 -19.40
C ASN A 1037 -8.27 4.27 -20.82
N GLN A 1038 -7.16 4.80 -21.35
CA GLN A 1038 -6.63 4.41 -22.66
C GLN A 1038 -6.13 2.96 -22.65
N VAL A 1039 -5.59 2.48 -21.53
CA VAL A 1039 -5.10 1.10 -21.41
C VAL A 1039 -6.26 0.11 -21.28
N TYR A 1040 -7.30 0.41 -20.51
CA TYR A 1040 -8.54 -0.38 -20.49
C TYR A 1040 -9.26 -0.36 -21.84
N GLN A 1041 -9.24 0.75 -22.58
CA GLN A 1041 -9.74 0.76 -23.96
C GLN A 1041 -8.96 -0.22 -24.84
N ILE A 1042 -7.62 -0.23 -24.79
CA ILE A 1042 -6.80 -1.20 -25.53
C ILE A 1042 -7.12 -2.64 -25.11
N ILE A 1043 -7.21 -2.91 -23.80
CA ILE A 1043 -7.57 -4.23 -23.25
C ILE A 1043 -8.93 -4.69 -23.77
N ASN A 1044 -9.96 -3.83 -23.70
CA ASN A 1044 -11.32 -4.16 -24.14
C ASN A 1044 -11.39 -4.38 -25.65
N GLU A 1045 -10.71 -3.55 -26.46
CA GLU A 1045 -10.63 -3.72 -27.91
C GLU A 1045 -9.88 -5.00 -28.33
N LEU A 1046 -8.93 -5.48 -27.50
CA LEU A 1046 -8.22 -6.74 -27.72
C LEU A 1046 -9.04 -7.96 -27.24
N ILE A 1047 -9.72 -7.86 -26.09
CA ILE A 1047 -10.63 -8.91 -25.58
C ILE A 1047 -11.82 -9.10 -26.52
N ALA A 1048 -12.31 -8.04 -27.18
CA ALA A 1048 -13.41 -8.12 -28.14
C ALA A 1048 -13.10 -8.98 -29.39
N ILE A 1049 -11.83 -9.32 -29.65
CA ILE A 1049 -11.44 -10.23 -30.73
C ILE A 1049 -11.94 -11.65 -30.40
N PRO A 1050 -12.77 -12.31 -31.22
CA PRO A 1050 -13.44 -13.57 -30.85
C PRO A 1050 -12.51 -14.71 -30.40
N THR A 1051 -11.32 -14.83 -30.99
CA THR A 1051 -10.31 -15.83 -30.60
C THR A 1051 -9.64 -15.51 -29.27
N VAL A 1052 -9.48 -14.22 -28.93
CA VAL A 1052 -8.97 -13.78 -27.62
C VAL A 1052 -10.04 -14.03 -26.57
N LYS A 1053 -11.28 -13.61 -26.82
CA LYS A 1053 -12.41 -13.84 -25.91
C LYS A 1053 -12.57 -15.32 -25.56
N LYS A 1054 -12.61 -16.21 -26.55
CA LYS A 1054 -12.75 -17.67 -26.35
C LYS A 1054 -11.66 -18.25 -25.45
N GLN A 1055 -10.43 -17.73 -25.53
CA GLN A 1055 -9.33 -18.14 -24.67
C GLN A 1055 -9.43 -17.55 -23.26
N VAL A 1056 -9.81 -16.27 -23.12
CA VAL A 1056 -10.03 -15.61 -21.82
C VAL A 1056 -11.18 -16.26 -21.05
N ASP A 1057 -12.31 -16.55 -21.71
CA ASP A 1057 -13.45 -17.26 -21.13
C ASP A 1057 -13.04 -18.68 -20.67
N SER A 1058 -12.17 -19.35 -21.43
CA SER A 1058 -11.61 -20.66 -21.04
C SER A 1058 -10.69 -20.55 -19.83
N ILE A 1059 -9.84 -19.51 -19.74
CA ILE A 1059 -8.95 -19.25 -18.60
C ILE A 1059 -9.76 -18.92 -17.33
N LYS A 1060 -10.75 -18.01 -17.43
CA LYS A 1060 -11.67 -17.70 -16.32
C LYS A 1060 -12.33 -18.99 -15.79
N ARG A 1061 -12.84 -19.84 -16.68
CA ARG A 1061 -13.43 -21.14 -16.32
C ARG A 1061 -12.44 -22.09 -15.66
N SER A 1062 -11.20 -22.18 -16.14
CA SER A 1062 -10.14 -22.98 -15.50
C SER A 1062 -9.86 -22.53 -14.07
N ARG A 1063 -9.70 -21.22 -13.85
CA ARG A 1063 -9.42 -20.67 -12.51
C ARG A 1063 -10.61 -20.88 -11.57
N GLN A 1064 -11.85 -20.73 -12.05
CA GLN A 1064 -13.06 -21.03 -11.27
C GLN A 1064 -13.16 -22.51 -10.89
N LEU A 1065 -12.88 -23.44 -11.82
CA LEU A 1065 -12.83 -24.87 -11.51
C LEU A 1065 -11.76 -25.21 -10.46
N LYS A 1066 -10.57 -24.60 -10.56
CA LYS A 1066 -9.49 -24.78 -9.57
C LYS A 1066 -9.81 -24.19 -8.20
N MET A 1067 -10.53 -23.07 -8.16
CA MET A 1067 -11.06 -22.52 -6.91
C MET A 1067 -12.06 -23.50 -6.27
N GLN A 1068 -13.01 -24.01 -7.07
CA GLN A 1068 -14.04 -24.95 -6.64
C GLN A 1068 -13.50 -26.32 -6.20
N GLU A 1069 -12.47 -26.87 -6.86
CA GLU A 1069 -11.81 -28.10 -6.41
C GLU A 1069 -11.06 -27.96 -5.07
N ASN A 1070 -10.79 -26.73 -4.63
CA ASN A 1070 -10.14 -26.41 -3.34
C ASN A 1070 -11.08 -25.74 -2.32
N GLU A 1071 -12.39 -25.70 -2.60
CA GLU A 1071 -13.40 -25.18 -1.68
C GLU A 1071 -13.75 -26.20 -0.59
N CYS A 1072 -13.68 -25.77 0.67
CA CYS A 1072 -14.25 -26.53 1.78
C CYS A 1072 -15.75 -26.16 1.88
N ILE A 1073 -16.64 -27.05 1.43
CA ILE A 1073 -18.09 -26.83 1.46
C ILE A 1073 -18.67 -27.37 2.78
N ILE A 1074 -19.39 -26.51 3.49
CA ILE A 1074 -20.13 -26.78 4.72
C ILE A 1074 -21.63 -26.76 4.37
N PRO A 1075 -22.27 -27.93 4.16
CA PRO A 1075 -23.67 -28.01 3.73
C PRO A 1075 -24.65 -27.61 4.84
N THR A 1076 -25.83 -27.13 4.46
CA THR A 1076 -26.87 -26.59 5.35
C THR A 1076 -27.26 -27.53 6.50
N ASN A 1077 -27.24 -28.85 6.29
CA ASN A 1077 -27.53 -29.85 7.33
C ASN A 1077 -26.51 -29.90 8.50
N SER A 1078 -25.37 -29.22 8.35
CA SER A 1078 -24.35 -29.04 9.39
C SER A 1078 -24.59 -27.78 10.23
N ILE A 1079 -25.40 -26.85 9.72
CA ILE A 1079 -25.90 -25.67 10.45
C ILE A 1079 -27.13 -26.13 11.24
N LYS A 1080 -27.11 -25.91 12.55
CA LYS A 1080 -28.18 -26.35 13.47
C LYS A 1080 -28.54 -25.35 14.55
N ASN A 1081 -27.69 -24.33 14.78
CA ASN A 1081 -27.99 -23.24 15.70
C ASN A 1081 -29.17 -22.42 15.16
N ARG A 1082 -30.27 -22.41 15.92
CA ARG A 1082 -31.54 -21.78 15.51
C ARG A 1082 -31.53 -20.24 15.48
N ILE A 1083 -30.42 -19.61 15.86
CA ILE A 1083 -30.26 -18.15 15.86
C ILE A 1083 -29.60 -17.65 14.55
N PHE A 1084 -29.09 -18.57 13.71
CA PHE A 1084 -28.50 -18.28 12.39
C PHE A 1084 -29.37 -18.71 11.19
N VAL A 1085 -30.53 -19.32 11.44
CA VAL A 1085 -31.47 -19.86 10.44
C VAL A 1085 -32.74 -19.00 10.39
#